data_AF-A0A8S1ZCF8-F1
#
_entry.id   AF-A0A8S1ZCF8-F1
#
_cell.length_a   1.000
_cell.length_b   1.000
_cell.length_c   1.000
_cell.angle_alpha   90.00
_cell.angle_beta   90.00
_cell.angle_gamma   90.00
#
_symmetry.space_group_name_H-M   'P 1'
#
loop_
_entity.id
_entity.type
_entity.pdbx_description
1 polymer ?
#
loop_
_entity_poly.entity_id
_entity_poly.type
_entity_poly.pdbx_seq_one_letter_code
_entity_poly.pdbx_strand_id
1 'polypeptide(L)'
;MAAIELHKPEINADDDEDESPVEEVRLTVSNHDDPSLPVWTFRMWFLGLLSCILLSFLNTFFGYRTQPLMITMISVQVVTLPLGKLMARVLPETKYKIGSWEFSFNPGPFNVKEHVLISMFANAGAGFGSGTAYAVGIVDIIMAFYKRKISFLASWILVITTQILGYGWAGIMRKLVVDPAQMWWPTSVLQVSLFRALHEKDHARMSRGKFFVIAFVCSFAWYIFPAYLFLTLSSISWVCWAFPKSITAQQLGSGMSGLGIGAFALDWSVIASYLGSPLVTPFFAIVNVLVGYVLVMYMVIPISYWGMNVYEANKFPIFSSDLFDKQGQLYNISTIVNNKFELDMESYQQEGRVYLSTFFAITYGIGFAAIVSTLTHVALFNGKGIWQQVRASTKAKVDIHTRLMKKYKDIPSWWFYGLLAISLVLSLVLCIFMKDEIQMPWWGLLLASFMAVTFTVPVSIITATTNQTPGLNIITEYLMGVLLPGRPIANVCFKTYGYISMSQAISFLNDFKLGHYMKIPPRSMFLVQFIGTVIAGTVNISVAWYLLTSVENICQKELLPPNSPWTCPSDRVFFDASVIWGLVGPKRIFGRLGNYPALNWFFLGGLIGPLLTMETATGEITIVCNHCDRDIPSLNIDLHRVHCARNLEKCKICGDMVPKKHAEEHFLNTHAPIACSMCKETIEREIFDSHKGEICPKRIVTCEFCEFPLPAVDLAEHQEVCGNRTELCYQCNSYVRLRERYNHETKCPGTVLNNAESSRRIPRAAEGDGNGRRRRDGNGVSHKRLFFTIAITGIAVFIGSLFFQRKPE
;
A
#
# COMPACT_ATOMS: atom_id res chain seq x y z
N MET A 1 -42.96 -26.01 -29.24
CA MET A 1 -42.73 -24.55 -29.13
C MET A 1 -43.21 -24.09 -27.76
N ALA A 2 -42.32 -24.06 -26.77
CA ALA A 2 -42.55 -23.43 -25.47
C ALA A 2 -41.32 -22.57 -25.19
N ALA A 3 -41.53 -21.26 -25.08
CA ALA A 3 -40.49 -20.26 -24.90
C ALA A 3 -39.96 -20.31 -23.46
N ILE A 4 -38.64 -20.39 -23.32
CA ILE A 4 -37.93 -20.22 -22.05
C ILE A 4 -37.73 -18.72 -21.87
N GLU A 5 -38.46 -18.13 -20.92
CA GLU A 5 -38.22 -16.76 -20.46
C GLU A 5 -36.85 -16.68 -19.78
N LEU A 6 -35.91 -15.99 -20.42
CA LEU A 6 -34.68 -15.52 -19.79
C LEU A 6 -35.04 -14.35 -18.87
N HIS A 7 -35.10 -14.64 -17.57
CA HIS A 7 -35.06 -13.62 -16.51
C HIS A 7 -33.77 -12.79 -16.68
N LYS A 8 -33.91 -11.55 -17.15
CA LYS A 8 -32.88 -10.51 -16.96
C LYS A 8 -32.84 -10.18 -15.47
N PRO A 9 -31.67 -10.16 -14.80
CA PRO A 9 -31.61 -9.65 -13.45
C PRO A 9 -31.94 -8.16 -13.48
N GLU A 10 -32.94 -7.76 -12.69
CA GLU A 10 -33.17 -6.37 -12.31
C GLU A 10 -31.92 -5.88 -11.57
N ILE A 11 -31.20 -4.93 -12.17
CA ILE A 11 -30.07 -4.26 -11.53
C ILE A 11 -30.68 -3.25 -10.55
N ASN A 12 -30.69 -3.62 -9.27
CA ASN A 12 -31.15 -2.76 -8.18
C ASN A 12 -30.13 -1.65 -7.95
N ALA A 13 -30.62 -0.44 -7.67
CA ALA A 13 -29.82 0.76 -7.45
C ALA A 13 -29.01 0.76 -6.12
N ASP A 14 -28.87 -0.39 -5.47
CA ASP A 14 -28.03 -0.63 -4.28
C ASP A 14 -26.64 -1.21 -4.63
N ASP A 15 -26.40 -1.62 -5.89
CA ASP A 15 -25.18 -2.37 -6.27
C ASP A 15 -23.87 -1.56 -6.15
N ASP A 16 -23.90 -0.22 -6.26
CA ASP A 16 -22.71 0.63 -6.07
C ASP A 16 -22.27 0.71 -4.58
N GLU A 17 -23.12 0.31 -3.62
CA GLU A 17 -22.78 0.24 -2.19
C GLU A 17 -22.20 -1.11 -1.75
N ASP A 18 -22.26 -2.10 -2.63
CA ASP A 18 -21.78 -3.45 -2.39
C ASP A 18 -20.42 -3.73 -3.07
N GLU A 19 -19.82 -2.75 -3.73
CA GLU A 19 -18.50 -2.88 -4.33
C GLU A 19 -17.39 -2.20 -3.52
N SER A 20 -16.23 -2.86 -3.46
CA SER A 20 -15.02 -2.26 -2.89
C SER A 20 -14.52 -1.12 -3.79
N PRO A 21 -14.07 0.02 -3.23
CA PRO A 21 -13.55 1.14 -4.01
C PRO A 21 -12.22 0.81 -4.72
N VAL A 22 -11.52 -0.26 -4.33
CA VAL A 22 -10.27 -0.70 -4.95
C VAL A 22 -10.58 -1.76 -6.00
N GLU A 23 -10.24 -1.49 -7.26
CA GLU A 23 -10.58 -2.34 -8.40
C GLU A 23 -10.01 -3.76 -8.27
N GLU A 24 -8.75 -3.88 -7.86
CA GLU A 24 -8.06 -5.16 -7.67
C GLU A 24 -8.78 -6.02 -6.63
N VAL A 25 -9.26 -5.40 -5.55
CA VAL A 25 -10.02 -6.08 -4.49
C VAL A 25 -11.38 -6.51 -5.01
N ARG A 26 -12.09 -5.62 -5.72
CA ARG A 26 -13.40 -5.94 -6.33
C ARG A 26 -13.33 -7.12 -7.29
N LEU A 27 -12.27 -7.22 -8.10
CA LEU A 27 -12.11 -8.32 -9.07
C LEU A 27 -11.74 -9.66 -8.40
N THR A 28 -11.08 -9.61 -7.23
CA THR A 28 -10.47 -10.79 -6.62
C THR A 28 -11.16 -11.27 -5.35
N VAL A 29 -11.83 -10.43 -4.59
CA VAL A 29 -12.46 -10.80 -3.32
C VAL A 29 -13.96 -10.97 -3.51
N SER A 30 -14.52 -12.07 -3.01
CA SER A 30 -15.97 -12.31 -3.07
C SER A 30 -16.72 -11.39 -2.09
N ASN A 31 -17.87 -10.89 -2.53
CA ASN A 31 -18.79 -10.09 -1.70
C ASN A 31 -19.77 -10.94 -0.88
N HIS A 32 -19.66 -12.27 -0.96
CA HIS A 32 -20.53 -13.20 -0.23
C HIS A 32 -19.78 -13.95 0.86
N ASP A 33 -20.48 -14.27 1.94
CA ASP A 33 -19.96 -15.04 3.07
C ASP A 33 -21.04 -15.92 3.69
N ASP A 34 -20.64 -17.13 4.09
CA ASP A 34 -21.45 -18.09 4.84
C ASP A 34 -20.89 -18.25 6.27
N PRO A 35 -21.53 -17.63 7.29
CA PRO A 35 -21.10 -17.74 8.68
C PRO A 35 -21.30 -19.12 9.32
N SER A 36 -22.05 -20.03 8.69
CA SER A 36 -22.35 -21.36 9.25
C SER A 36 -21.22 -22.37 9.07
N LEU A 37 -20.25 -22.08 8.18
CA LEU A 37 -19.14 -22.98 7.88
C LEU A 37 -18.25 -23.25 9.11
N PRO A 38 -17.91 -24.52 9.40
CA PRO A 38 -17.09 -24.86 10.55
C PRO A 38 -15.64 -24.42 10.35
N VAL A 39 -15.08 -23.75 11.35
CA VAL A 39 -13.72 -23.20 11.34
C VAL A 39 -12.79 -24.01 12.24
N TRP A 40 -13.27 -24.41 13.42
CA TRP A 40 -12.55 -25.21 14.40
C TRP A 40 -12.77 -26.69 14.16
N THR A 41 -11.96 -27.29 13.29
CA THR A 41 -12.03 -28.72 12.99
C THR A 41 -10.75 -29.44 13.41
N PHE A 42 -10.83 -30.74 13.66
CA PHE A 42 -9.66 -31.57 13.93
C PHE A 42 -8.63 -31.48 12.78
N ARG A 43 -9.10 -31.50 11.53
CA ARG A 43 -8.27 -31.40 10.33
C ARG A 43 -7.46 -30.11 10.30
N MET A 44 -8.10 -28.98 10.62
CA MET A 44 -7.45 -27.67 10.65
C MET A 44 -6.31 -27.66 11.66
N TRP A 45 -6.54 -28.14 12.89
CA TRP A 45 -5.50 -28.22 13.92
C TRP A 45 -4.39 -29.19 13.55
N PHE A 46 -4.72 -30.41 13.12
CA PHE A 46 -3.73 -31.43 12.81
C PHE A 46 -2.82 -31.01 11.65
N LEU A 47 -3.41 -30.62 10.51
CA LEU A 47 -2.64 -30.18 9.34
C LEU A 47 -1.92 -28.87 9.60
N GLY A 48 -2.56 -27.93 10.31
CA GLY A 48 -1.97 -26.65 10.69
C GLY A 48 -0.72 -26.82 11.56
N LEU A 49 -0.84 -27.50 12.70
CA LEU A 49 0.28 -27.71 13.62
C LEU A 49 1.43 -28.48 12.97
N LEU A 50 1.11 -29.55 12.22
CA LEU A 50 2.11 -30.32 11.48
C LEU A 50 2.85 -29.44 10.46
N SER A 51 2.12 -28.62 9.71
CA SER A 51 2.70 -27.72 8.73
C SER A 51 3.59 -26.67 9.40
N CYS A 52 3.15 -26.09 10.52
CA CYS A 52 3.94 -25.13 11.28
C CYS A 52 5.27 -25.72 11.75
N ILE A 53 5.24 -26.92 12.36
CA ILE A 53 6.45 -27.61 12.85
C ILE A 53 7.39 -27.94 11.69
N LEU A 54 6.86 -28.53 10.62
CA LEU A 54 7.67 -28.95 9.47
C LEU A 54 8.34 -27.76 8.79
N LEU A 55 7.60 -26.67 8.56
CA LEU A 55 8.13 -25.49 7.87
C LEU A 55 9.18 -24.76 8.71
N SER A 56 8.94 -24.66 10.03
CA SER A 56 9.92 -24.07 10.98
C SER A 56 11.22 -24.87 10.99
N PHE A 57 11.10 -26.21 11.03
CA PHE A 57 12.23 -27.11 11.00
C PHE A 57 13.03 -26.97 9.70
N LEU A 58 12.37 -27.09 8.53
CA LEU A 58 13.03 -27.06 7.24
C LEU A 58 13.70 -25.72 6.98
N ASN A 59 13.00 -24.60 7.22
CA ASN A 59 13.57 -23.28 7.00
C ASN A 59 14.76 -23.00 7.92
N THR A 60 14.67 -23.36 9.20
CA THR A 60 15.81 -23.22 10.12
C THR A 60 16.98 -24.09 9.69
N PHE A 61 16.74 -25.35 9.33
CA PHE A 61 17.78 -26.28 8.91
C PHE A 61 18.49 -25.81 7.63
N PHE A 62 17.74 -25.35 6.63
CA PHE A 62 18.31 -24.84 5.39
C PHE A 62 18.96 -23.46 5.56
N GLY A 63 18.61 -22.69 6.59
CA GLY A 63 19.21 -21.38 6.87
C GLY A 63 20.73 -21.42 7.07
N TYR A 64 21.26 -22.48 7.68
CA TYR A 64 22.72 -22.66 7.90
C TYR A 64 23.47 -23.08 6.62
N ARG A 65 22.75 -23.42 5.54
CA ARG A 65 23.36 -23.93 4.32
C ARG A 65 23.97 -22.79 3.49
N THR A 66 24.98 -23.11 2.68
CA THR A 66 25.63 -22.18 1.75
C THR A 66 24.66 -21.53 0.76
N GLN A 67 23.66 -22.29 0.32
CA GLN A 67 22.54 -21.82 -0.49
C GLN A 67 21.26 -22.09 0.29
N PRO A 68 20.76 -21.13 1.08
CA PRO A 68 19.58 -21.34 1.90
C PRO A 68 18.34 -21.49 1.02
N LEU A 69 17.51 -22.47 1.36
CA LEU A 69 16.21 -22.71 0.74
C LEU A 69 15.11 -22.18 1.66
N MET A 70 14.16 -21.47 1.06
CA MET A 70 13.06 -20.83 1.77
C MET A 70 11.74 -21.38 1.29
N ILE A 71 11.06 -22.12 2.16
CA ILE A 71 9.75 -22.71 1.89
C ILE A 71 8.67 -21.82 2.52
N THR A 72 7.76 -21.32 1.67
CA THR A 72 6.70 -20.39 2.07
C THR A 72 5.38 -21.11 2.33
N MET A 73 4.39 -20.40 2.90
CA MET A 73 3.06 -20.96 3.16
C MET A 73 2.31 -21.44 1.90
N ILE A 74 2.70 -20.95 0.71
CA ILE A 74 2.06 -21.31 -0.57
C ILE A 74 2.20 -22.81 -0.84
N SER A 75 3.36 -23.40 -0.53
CA SER A 75 3.58 -24.84 -0.69
C SER A 75 2.61 -25.65 0.16
N VAL A 76 2.37 -25.21 1.40
CA VAL A 76 1.40 -25.86 2.29
C VAL A 76 -0.01 -25.71 1.73
N GLN A 77 -0.42 -24.50 1.31
CA GLN A 77 -1.73 -24.24 0.71
C GLN A 77 -2.05 -25.15 -0.48
N VAL A 78 -1.07 -25.47 -1.32
CA VAL A 78 -1.30 -26.40 -2.45
C VAL A 78 -1.45 -27.85 -1.96
N VAL A 79 -0.60 -28.28 -1.03
CA VAL A 79 -0.57 -29.68 -0.53
C VAL A 79 -1.74 -29.98 0.41
N THR A 80 -2.22 -29.01 1.19
CA THR A 80 -3.28 -29.25 2.18
C THR A 80 -4.66 -29.38 1.55
N LEU A 81 -4.87 -28.94 0.32
CA LEU A 81 -6.14 -29.14 -0.39
C LEU A 81 -6.46 -30.63 -0.66
N PRO A 82 -5.60 -31.42 -1.32
CA PRO A 82 -5.86 -32.84 -1.52
C PRO A 82 -5.87 -33.62 -0.20
N LEU A 83 -4.98 -33.29 0.75
CA LEU A 83 -4.97 -33.93 2.07
C LEU A 83 -6.24 -33.63 2.87
N GLY A 84 -6.70 -32.39 2.87
CA GLY A 84 -7.94 -31.97 3.53
C GLY A 84 -9.17 -32.65 2.94
N LYS A 85 -9.24 -32.77 1.60
CA LYS A 85 -10.30 -33.52 0.91
C LYS A 85 -10.24 -35.02 1.19
N LEU A 86 -9.04 -35.60 1.30
CA LEU A 86 -8.85 -37.00 1.68
C LEU A 86 -9.31 -37.24 3.11
N MET A 87 -8.88 -36.42 4.06
CA MET A 87 -9.31 -36.50 5.46
C MET A 87 -10.82 -36.30 5.61
N ALA A 88 -11.44 -35.44 4.80
CA ALA A 88 -12.89 -35.27 4.79
C ALA A 88 -13.65 -36.50 4.23
N ARG A 89 -13.00 -37.38 3.46
CA ARG A 89 -13.60 -38.64 2.98
C ARG A 89 -13.35 -39.82 3.92
N VAL A 90 -12.22 -39.81 4.64
CA VAL A 90 -11.76 -40.96 5.44
C VAL A 90 -12.15 -40.82 6.92
N LEU A 91 -12.20 -39.60 7.47
CA LEU A 91 -12.48 -39.41 8.90
C LEU A 91 -13.96 -39.68 9.23
N PRO A 92 -14.24 -40.29 10.40
CA PRO A 92 -15.60 -40.62 10.80
C PRO A 92 -16.40 -39.36 11.13
N GLU A 93 -17.66 -39.33 10.69
CA GLU A 93 -18.63 -38.27 10.97
C GLU A 93 -19.27 -38.39 12.36
N THR A 94 -18.89 -39.41 13.13
CA THR A 94 -19.44 -39.70 14.45
C THR A 94 -19.28 -38.52 15.41
N LYS A 95 -20.39 -38.15 16.08
CA LYS A 95 -20.41 -37.10 17.09
C LYS A 95 -20.08 -37.71 18.44
N TYR A 96 -18.99 -37.27 19.05
CA TYR A 96 -18.56 -37.64 20.39
C TYR A 96 -19.06 -36.57 21.37
N LYS A 97 -19.67 -37.00 22.47
CA LYS A 97 -20.05 -36.11 23.58
C LYS A 97 -19.09 -36.32 24.75
N ILE A 98 -18.39 -35.28 25.16
CA ILE A 98 -17.62 -35.26 26.42
C ILE A 98 -18.25 -34.17 27.29
N GLY A 99 -19.05 -34.57 28.28
CA GLY A 99 -19.82 -33.65 29.11
C GLY A 99 -20.82 -32.82 28.28
N SER A 100 -20.77 -31.49 28.40
CA SER A 100 -21.60 -30.56 27.62
C SER A 100 -21.04 -30.22 26.23
N TRP A 101 -19.93 -30.83 25.83
CA TRP A 101 -19.23 -30.53 24.59
C TRP A 101 -19.47 -31.65 23.58
N GLU A 102 -20.01 -31.29 22.42
CA GLU A 102 -20.15 -32.20 21.27
C GLU A 102 -19.09 -31.86 20.23
N PHE A 103 -18.28 -32.84 19.80
CA PHE A 103 -17.33 -32.66 18.71
C PHE A 103 -17.35 -33.84 17.74
N SER A 104 -17.02 -33.58 16.48
CA SER A 104 -16.87 -34.60 15.44
C SER A 104 -15.50 -34.44 14.78
N PHE A 105 -14.87 -35.57 14.42
CA PHE A 105 -13.62 -35.55 13.65
C PHE A 105 -13.85 -35.09 12.21
N ASN A 106 -15.07 -35.24 11.70
CA ASN A 106 -15.48 -34.82 10.37
C ASN A 106 -16.83 -34.07 10.42
N PRO A 107 -16.83 -32.75 10.69
CA PRO A 107 -18.05 -31.97 10.80
C PRO A 107 -18.70 -31.64 9.43
N GLY A 108 -18.06 -32.00 8.32
CA GLY A 108 -18.54 -31.67 6.97
C GLY A 108 -17.41 -31.62 5.93
N PRO A 109 -17.71 -31.23 4.68
CA PRO A 109 -16.72 -31.15 3.61
C PRO A 109 -15.63 -30.13 3.94
N PHE A 110 -14.42 -30.38 3.41
CA PHE A 110 -13.28 -29.47 3.60
C PHE A 110 -13.57 -28.11 2.96
N ASN A 111 -13.62 -27.06 3.79
CA ASN A 111 -14.01 -25.73 3.35
C ASN A 111 -12.83 -24.75 3.26
N VAL A 112 -13.08 -23.58 2.66
CA VAL A 112 -12.07 -22.54 2.46
C VAL A 112 -11.55 -21.97 3.79
N LYS A 113 -12.42 -21.85 4.81
CA LYS A 113 -12.05 -21.26 6.11
C LYS A 113 -11.09 -22.14 6.89
N GLU A 114 -11.33 -23.46 6.90
CA GLU A 114 -10.37 -24.44 7.42
C GLU A 114 -9.02 -24.31 6.70
N HIS A 115 -9.06 -24.17 5.37
CA HIS A 115 -7.86 -24.08 4.55
C HIS A 115 -7.02 -22.83 4.85
N VAL A 116 -7.68 -21.66 4.97
CA VAL A 116 -7.01 -20.40 5.31
C VAL A 116 -6.31 -20.50 6.66
N LEU A 117 -6.96 -21.07 7.68
CA LEU A 117 -6.33 -21.24 9.00
C LEU A 117 -5.13 -22.19 8.98
N ILE A 118 -5.17 -23.27 8.20
CA ILE A 118 -4.01 -24.16 8.02
C ILE A 118 -2.84 -23.37 7.40
N SER A 119 -3.11 -22.55 6.38
CA SER A 119 -2.09 -21.70 5.77
C SER A 119 -1.55 -20.63 6.73
N MET A 120 -2.34 -20.14 7.69
CA MET A 120 -1.85 -19.20 8.71
C MET A 120 -0.86 -19.87 9.67
N PHE A 121 -1.13 -21.12 10.09
CA PHE A 121 -0.15 -21.91 10.84
C PHE A 121 1.14 -22.10 10.05
N ALA A 122 1.02 -22.41 8.76
CA ALA A 122 2.18 -22.51 7.88
C ALA A 122 2.93 -21.18 7.77
N ASN A 123 2.22 -20.05 7.67
CA ASN A 123 2.86 -18.74 7.57
C ASN A 123 3.68 -18.43 8.83
N ALA A 124 3.15 -18.72 10.02
CA ALA A 124 3.91 -18.59 11.26
C ALA A 124 5.16 -19.49 11.26
N GLY A 125 5.05 -20.73 10.77
CA GLY A 125 6.19 -21.64 10.62
C GLY A 125 7.22 -21.22 9.56
N ALA A 126 6.82 -20.44 8.56
CA ALA A 126 7.72 -19.82 7.58
C ALA A 126 8.28 -18.46 8.04
N GLY A 127 8.10 -18.08 9.30
CA GLY A 127 8.52 -16.77 9.82
C GLY A 127 7.85 -15.62 9.06
N PHE A 128 6.59 -15.77 8.64
CA PHE A 128 5.87 -14.80 7.82
C PHE A 128 6.57 -14.47 6.50
N GLY A 129 7.25 -15.47 5.92
CA GLY A 129 8.01 -15.33 4.68
C GLY A 129 9.48 -14.92 4.87
N SER A 130 9.92 -14.63 6.11
CA SER A 130 11.32 -14.35 6.43
C SER A 130 12.15 -15.60 6.78
N GLY A 131 11.52 -16.77 6.88
CA GLY A 131 12.18 -18.04 7.15
C GLY A 131 12.41 -18.26 8.64
N THR A 132 13.67 -18.38 9.03
CA THR A 132 14.07 -18.56 10.43
C THR A 132 13.76 -17.32 11.26
N ALA A 133 13.38 -17.52 12.52
CA ALA A 133 13.23 -16.42 13.47
C ALA A 133 14.56 -15.65 13.61
N TYR A 134 14.56 -14.36 13.26
CA TYR A 134 15.78 -13.52 13.22
C TYR A 134 16.56 -13.46 14.55
N ALA A 135 15.89 -13.62 15.69
CA ALA A 135 16.52 -13.69 17.01
C ALA A 135 17.42 -14.92 17.20
N VAL A 136 17.23 -15.99 16.41
CA VAL A 136 18.13 -17.17 16.39
C VAL A 136 19.54 -16.76 15.99
N GLY A 137 19.69 -15.79 15.08
CA GLY A 137 20.99 -15.24 14.69
C GLY A 137 21.79 -14.66 15.86
N ILE A 138 21.13 -14.17 16.93
CA ILE A 138 21.83 -13.73 18.15
C ILE A 138 22.50 -14.92 18.85
N VAL A 139 21.81 -16.06 18.90
CA VAL A 139 22.33 -17.30 19.49
C VAL A 139 23.46 -17.85 18.63
N ASP A 140 23.30 -17.82 17.31
CA ASP A 140 24.31 -18.27 16.35
C ASP A 140 25.61 -17.49 16.48
N ILE A 141 25.55 -16.16 16.55
CA ILE A 141 26.77 -15.36 16.72
C ILE A 141 27.43 -15.60 18.08
N ILE A 142 26.66 -15.81 19.14
CA ILE A 142 27.22 -16.07 20.47
C ILE A 142 27.95 -17.41 20.48
N MET A 143 27.35 -18.47 19.94
CA MET A 143 27.88 -19.83 19.99
C MET A 143 28.91 -20.12 18.90
N ALA A 144 28.64 -19.78 17.65
CA ALA A 144 29.48 -20.17 16.51
C ALA A 144 30.62 -19.15 16.23
N PHE A 145 30.37 -17.85 16.39
CA PHE A 145 31.33 -16.81 16.01
C PHE A 145 32.14 -16.28 17.21
N TYR A 146 31.46 -15.87 18.29
CA TYR A 146 32.12 -15.44 19.53
C TYR A 146 32.58 -16.61 20.43
N LYS A 147 32.22 -17.85 20.08
CA LYS A 147 32.62 -19.10 20.75
C LYS A 147 32.30 -19.12 22.25
N ARG A 148 31.10 -18.67 22.62
CA ARG A 148 30.64 -18.58 24.01
C ARG A 148 29.37 -19.39 24.26
N LYS A 149 29.07 -19.57 25.54
CA LYS A 149 27.90 -20.30 25.99
C LYS A 149 26.78 -19.33 26.35
N ILE A 150 25.59 -19.61 25.86
CA ILE A 150 24.31 -19.02 26.25
C ILE A 150 23.41 -20.17 26.70
N SER A 151 22.54 -19.95 27.67
CA SER A 151 21.61 -20.99 28.13
C SER A 151 20.44 -21.15 27.15
N PHE A 152 19.95 -22.38 26.99
CA PHE A 152 18.78 -22.64 26.14
C PHE A 152 17.55 -21.84 26.58
N LEU A 153 17.38 -21.64 27.89
CA LEU A 153 16.26 -20.86 28.44
C LEU A 153 16.35 -19.38 28.05
N ALA A 154 17.53 -18.74 28.13
CA ALA A 154 17.73 -17.36 27.66
C ALA A 154 17.36 -17.26 26.18
N SER A 155 17.92 -18.16 25.37
CA SER A 155 17.68 -18.20 23.93
C SER A 155 16.21 -18.38 23.59
N TRP A 156 15.51 -19.27 24.30
CA TRP A 156 14.09 -19.52 24.08
C TRP A 156 13.23 -18.30 24.46
N ILE A 157 13.47 -17.67 25.61
CA ILE A 157 12.74 -16.45 26.02
C ILE A 157 13.03 -15.30 25.04
N LEU A 158 14.28 -15.14 24.59
CA LEU A 158 14.67 -14.13 23.61
C LEU A 158 13.90 -14.30 22.29
N VAL A 159 13.88 -15.52 21.74
CA VAL A 159 13.17 -15.81 20.49
C VAL A 159 11.67 -15.63 20.65
N ILE A 160 11.05 -16.18 21.70
CA ILE A 160 9.59 -16.10 21.88
C ILE A 160 9.13 -14.65 22.10
N THR A 161 9.83 -13.90 22.95
CA THR A 161 9.41 -12.52 23.26
C THR A 161 9.55 -11.61 22.05
N THR A 162 10.64 -11.69 21.28
CA THR A 162 10.83 -10.84 20.09
C THR A 162 9.78 -11.08 19.01
N GLN A 163 9.31 -12.32 18.87
CA GLN A 163 8.28 -12.71 17.89
C GLN A 163 6.87 -12.26 18.30
N ILE A 164 6.56 -12.28 19.60
CA ILE A 164 5.21 -12.03 20.12
C ILE A 164 4.98 -10.58 20.51
N LEU A 165 6.02 -9.84 20.90
CA LEU A 165 5.93 -8.46 21.40
C LEU A 165 5.18 -7.55 20.41
N GLY A 166 5.41 -7.73 19.10
CA GLY A 166 4.73 -7.00 18.02
C GLY A 166 3.22 -7.17 17.99
N TYR A 167 2.70 -8.34 18.37
CA TYR A 167 1.26 -8.62 18.32
C TYR A 167 0.50 -7.77 19.34
N GLY A 168 1.16 -7.40 20.44
CA GLY A 168 0.58 -6.58 21.49
C GLY A 168 0.08 -5.22 20.99
N TRP A 169 0.89 -4.46 20.25
CA TRP A 169 0.46 -3.18 19.68
C TRP A 169 -0.18 -3.30 18.29
N ALA A 170 0.02 -4.41 17.57
CA ALA A 170 -0.70 -4.66 16.32
C ALA A 170 -2.23 -4.60 16.50
N GLY A 171 -2.74 -5.08 17.64
CA GLY A 171 -4.17 -4.99 17.95
C GLY A 171 -4.72 -3.58 18.03
N ILE A 172 -3.91 -2.61 18.50
CA ILE A 172 -4.27 -1.19 18.54
C ILE A 172 -4.35 -0.62 17.11
N MET A 173 -3.43 -1.07 16.24
CA MET A 173 -3.29 -0.57 14.87
C MET A 173 -4.24 -1.26 13.87
N ARG A 174 -4.83 -2.40 14.23
CA ARG A 174 -5.73 -3.17 13.36
C ARG A 174 -6.85 -2.32 12.75
N LYS A 175 -7.52 -1.50 13.56
CA LYS A 175 -8.60 -0.62 13.07
C LYS A 175 -8.14 0.44 12.07
N LEU A 176 -6.85 0.80 12.08
CA LEU A 176 -6.28 1.83 11.21
C LEU A 176 -5.82 1.26 9.86
N VAL A 177 -5.41 -0.01 9.81
CA VAL A 177 -4.73 -0.59 8.63
C VAL A 177 -5.47 -1.77 8.00
N VAL A 178 -6.39 -2.40 8.75
CA VAL A 178 -7.17 -3.55 8.26
C VAL A 178 -8.57 -3.14 7.81
N ASP A 179 -9.28 -2.31 8.58
CA ASP A 179 -10.67 -1.95 8.29
C ASP A 179 -10.83 -1.01 7.08
N PRO A 180 -9.95 0.00 6.83
CA PRO A 180 -10.11 0.88 5.67
C PRO A 180 -9.92 0.15 4.33
N ALA A 181 -10.78 0.46 3.35
CA ALA A 181 -10.72 -0.12 2.01
C ALA A 181 -9.47 0.30 1.21
N GLN A 182 -8.98 1.54 1.42
CA GLN A 182 -7.80 2.06 0.70
C GLN A 182 -6.52 1.27 1.04
N MET A 183 -6.47 0.64 2.22
CA MET A 183 -5.37 -0.23 2.63
C MET A 183 -5.64 -1.64 2.13
N TRP A 184 -5.24 -1.92 0.89
CA TRP A 184 -5.68 -3.11 0.18
C TRP A 184 -4.74 -4.32 0.28
N TRP A 185 -3.48 -4.13 0.69
CA TRP A 185 -2.48 -5.19 0.93
C TRP A 185 -2.27 -6.13 -0.28
N PRO A 186 -1.37 -5.78 -1.22
CA PRO A 186 -1.18 -6.53 -2.47
C PRO A 186 -0.89 -8.01 -2.28
N THR A 187 -0.03 -8.34 -1.32
CA THR A 187 0.30 -9.74 -1.00
C THR A 187 -0.92 -10.54 -0.54
N SER A 188 -1.82 -9.94 0.24
CA SER A 188 -3.05 -10.61 0.69
C SER A 188 -3.99 -10.93 -0.46
N VAL A 189 -4.13 -10.01 -1.42
CA VAL A 189 -4.99 -10.19 -2.61
C VAL A 189 -4.51 -11.38 -3.46
N LEU A 190 -3.19 -11.55 -3.63
CA LEU A 190 -2.63 -12.73 -4.31
C LEU A 190 -3.08 -14.04 -3.61
N GLN A 191 -3.01 -14.08 -2.28
CA GLN A 191 -3.40 -15.28 -1.51
C GLN A 191 -4.89 -15.58 -1.68
N VAL A 192 -5.75 -14.56 -1.67
CA VAL A 192 -7.19 -14.71 -1.93
C VAL A 192 -7.43 -15.31 -3.32
N SER A 193 -6.76 -14.76 -4.34
CA SER A 193 -6.86 -15.27 -5.72
C SER A 193 -6.49 -16.75 -5.81
N LEU A 194 -5.44 -17.19 -5.11
CA LEU A 194 -5.05 -18.59 -5.05
C LEU A 194 -6.09 -19.46 -4.32
N PHE A 195 -6.62 -19.03 -3.18
CA PHE A 195 -7.68 -19.78 -2.48
C PHE A 195 -8.94 -19.94 -3.35
N ARG A 196 -9.32 -18.89 -4.07
CA ARG A 196 -10.44 -18.92 -5.02
C ARG A 196 -10.17 -19.88 -6.17
N ALA A 197 -9.00 -19.82 -6.79
CA ALA A 197 -8.62 -20.73 -7.87
C ALA A 197 -8.65 -22.22 -7.45
N LEU A 198 -8.39 -22.51 -6.17
CA LEU A 198 -8.36 -23.88 -5.62
C LEU A 198 -9.73 -24.42 -5.19
N HIS A 199 -10.66 -23.55 -4.76
CA HIS A 199 -11.95 -23.96 -4.18
C HIS A 199 -13.17 -23.62 -5.05
N GLU A 200 -13.10 -22.58 -5.88
CA GLU A 200 -14.20 -22.21 -6.77
C GLU A 200 -14.25 -23.13 -8.00
N LYS A 201 -15.47 -23.51 -8.40
CA LYS A 201 -15.70 -24.29 -9.62
C LYS A 201 -16.00 -23.33 -10.77
N ASP A 202 -15.06 -23.21 -11.70
CA ASP A 202 -15.30 -22.49 -12.96
C ASP A 202 -15.95 -23.39 -14.00
N HIS A 203 -17.02 -22.89 -14.61
CA HIS A 203 -17.69 -23.52 -15.75
C HIS A 203 -17.04 -23.21 -17.11
N ALA A 204 -15.92 -22.47 -17.12
CA ALA A 204 -15.16 -22.18 -18.32
C ALA A 204 -14.49 -23.43 -18.91
N ARG A 205 -14.28 -23.43 -20.24
CA ARG A 205 -13.63 -24.54 -20.99
C ARG A 205 -12.25 -24.94 -20.41
N MET A 206 -11.56 -24.00 -19.78
CA MET A 206 -10.36 -24.23 -18.97
C MET A 206 -10.60 -23.64 -17.57
N SER A 207 -10.83 -24.51 -16.58
CA SER A 207 -10.98 -24.05 -15.20
C SER A 207 -9.66 -23.52 -14.65
N ARG A 208 -9.72 -22.53 -13.74
CA ARG A 208 -8.54 -21.97 -13.05
C ARG A 208 -7.66 -23.07 -12.44
N GLY A 209 -8.26 -24.09 -11.85
CA GLY A 209 -7.55 -25.24 -11.29
C GLY A 209 -6.78 -26.08 -12.32
N LYS A 210 -7.33 -26.30 -13.53
CA LYS A 210 -6.61 -27.01 -14.61
C LYS A 210 -5.42 -26.21 -15.11
N PHE A 211 -5.63 -24.90 -15.34
CA PHE A 211 -4.54 -24.00 -15.73
C PHE A 211 -3.43 -23.97 -14.67
N PHE A 212 -3.79 -23.90 -13.38
CA PHE A 212 -2.84 -23.95 -12.27
C PHE A 212 -1.97 -25.21 -12.31
N VAL A 213 -2.57 -26.40 -12.49
CA VAL A 213 -1.80 -27.66 -12.52
C VAL A 213 -0.87 -27.72 -13.74
N ILE A 214 -1.33 -27.27 -14.91
CA ILE A 214 -0.49 -27.22 -16.11
C ILE A 214 0.70 -26.28 -15.87
N ALA A 215 0.45 -25.06 -15.40
CA ALA A 215 1.50 -24.09 -15.10
C ALA A 215 2.46 -24.61 -14.02
N PHE A 216 1.96 -25.29 -12.99
CA PHE A 216 2.76 -25.92 -11.94
C PHE A 216 3.68 -27.00 -12.51
N VAL A 217 3.18 -27.91 -13.34
CA VAL A 217 3.98 -28.99 -13.96
C VAL A 217 5.01 -28.40 -14.93
N CYS A 218 4.63 -27.44 -15.76
CA CYS A 218 5.56 -26.75 -16.66
C CYS A 218 6.66 -26.00 -15.88
N SER A 219 6.30 -25.30 -14.81
CA SER A 219 7.26 -24.60 -13.95
C SER A 219 8.17 -25.58 -13.23
N PHE A 220 7.64 -26.66 -12.66
CA PHE A 220 8.44 -27.72 -12.02
C PHE A 220 9.43 -28.36 -13.00
N ALA A 221 8.97 -28.71 -14.20
CA ALA A 221 9.83 -29.24 -15.25
C ALA A 221 10.91 -28.24 -15.66
N TRP A 222 10.56 -26.94 -15.79
CA TRP A 222 11.53 -25.89 -16.09
C TRP A 222 12.56 -25.75 -14.98
N TYR A 223 12.17 -25.73 -13.70
CA TYR A 223 13.08 -25.54 -12.56
C TYR A 223 14.22 -26.58 -12.50
N ILE A 224 13.99 -27.81 -12.97
CA ILE A 224 15.02 -28.86 -13.03
C ILE A 224 16.17 -28.44 -13.98
N PHE A 225 15.88 -27.67 -15.03
CA PHE A 225 16.89 -27.24 -15.99
C PHE A 225 17.93 -26.28 -15.39
N PRO A 226 17.58 -25.07 -14.91
CA PRO A 226 18.57 -24.17 -14.34
C PRO A 226 19.11 -24.67 -12.99
N ALA A 227 18.32 -25.40 -12.19
CA ALA A 227 18.76 -25.78 -10.84
C ALA A 227 19.64 -27.05 -10.79
N TYR A 228 19.58 -27.95 -11.78
CA TYR A 228 20.30 -29.22 -11.73
C TYR A 228 21.02 -29.57 -13.04
N LEU A 229 20.32 -29.53 -14.19
CA LEU A 229 20.90 -29.99 -15.46
C LEU A 229 21.90 -28.99 -16.05
N PHE A 230 21.56 -27.70 -16.04
CA PHE A 230 22.31 -26.61 -16.66
C PHE A 230 22.38 -25.41 -15.71
N LEU A 231 23.25 -25.51 -14.70
CA LEU A 231 23.50 -24.45 -13.70
C LEU A 231 23.92 -23.10 -14.30
N THR A 232 24.41 -23.10 -15.54
CA THR A 232 24.77 -21.87 -16.28
C THR A 232 23.54 -21.01 -16.60
N LEU A 233 22.34 -21.59 -16.70
CA LEU A 233 21.10 -20.85 -16.95
C LEU A 233 20.68 -19.98 -15.75
N SER A 234 21.19 -20.26 -14.55
CA SER A 234 20.90 -19.47 -13.35
C SER A 234 21.57 -18.10 -13.36
N SER A 235 22.71 -17.95 -14.03
CA SER A 235 23.40 -16.66 -14.20
C SER A 235 24.25 -16.66 -15.46
N ILE A 236 23.66 -16.20 -16.57
CA ILE A 236 24.33 -16.01 -17.86
C ILE A 236 24.91 -14.60 -17.90
N SER A 237 26.22 -14.46 -17.73
CA SER A 237 26.91 -13.18 -17.90
C SER A 237 27.57 -13.11 -19.28
N TRP A 238 26.98 -12.32 -20.19
CA TRP A 238 27.56 -12.16 -21.53
C TRP A 238 28.90 -11.40 -21.48
N VAL A 239 29.09 -10.51 -20.51
CA VAL A 239 30.34 -9.76 -20.32
C VAL A 239 31.49 -10.70 -19.92
N CYS A 240 31.24 -11.63 -19.00
CA CYS A 240 32.22 -12.66 -18.64
C CYS A 240 32.50 -13.61 -19.80
N TRP A 241 31.50 -13.91 -20.64
CA TRP A 241 31.67 -14.76 -21.80
C TRP A 241 32.49 -14.10 -22.93
N ALA A 242 32.26 -12.80 -23.17
CA ALA A 242 32.99 -12.03 -24.17
C ALA A 242 34.47 -11.80 -23.76
N PHE A 243 34.74 -11.62 -22.47
CA PHE A 243 36.09 -11.34 -21.94
C PHE A 243 36.48 -12.31 -20.81
N PRO A 244 36.67 -13.61 -21.10
CA PRO A 244 36.83 -14.64 -20.08
C PRO A 244 38.13 -14.51 -19.27
N LYS A 245 39.17 -13.87 -19.82
CA LYS A 245 40.48 -13.70 -19.16
C LYS A 245 40.63 -12.37 -18.41
N SER A 246 39.68 -11.46 -18.54
CA SER A 246 39.79 -10.13 -17.94
C SER A 246 39.19 -10.13 -16.53
N ILE A 247 40.01 -9.85 -15.52
CA ILE A 247 39.57 -9.75 -14.12
C ILE A 247 38.52 -8.64 -13.96
N THR A 248 38.70 -7.50 -14.64
CA THR A 248 37.75 -6.39 -14.57
C THR A 248 36.40 -6.76 -15.20
N ALA A 249 36.41 -7.51 -16.31
CA ALA A 249 35.17 -7.98 -16.93
C ALA A 249 34.44 -9.01 -16.06
N GLN A 250 35.18 -9.84 -15.31
CA GLN A 250 34.60 -10.78 -14.35
C GLN A 250 34.01 -10.05 -13.14
N GLN A 251 34.70 -9.05 -12.59
CA GLN A 251 34.20 -8.24 -11.48
C GLN A 251 32.96 -7.41 -11.85
N LEU A 252 32.91 -6.88 -13.08
CA LEU A 252 31.76 -6.14 -13.59
C LEU A 252 30.60 -7.06 -13.96
N GLY A 253 30.89 -8.15 -14.68
CA GLY A 253 29.89 -8.97 -15.33
C GLY A 253 29.32 -10.10 -14.49
N SER A 254 30.07 -10.64 -13.52
CA SER A 254 29.62 -11.82 -12.76
C SER A 254 28.39 -11.48 -11.92
N GLY A 255 27.32 -12.27 -12.07
CA GLY A 255 26.10 -12.12 -11.27
C GLY A 255 26.21 -12.72 -9.86
N MET A 256 27.17 -13.61 -9.63
CA MET A 256 27.37 -14.31 -8.34
C MET A 256 28.47 -13.69 -7.48
N SER A 257 29.51 -13.16 -8.11
CA SER A 257 30.72 -12.67 -7.41
C SER A 257 31.12 -11.26 -7.85
N GLY A 258 30.26 -10.57 -8.61
CA GLY A 258 30.52 -9.26 -9.17
C GLY A 258 29.28 -8.37 -9.16
N LEU A 259 29.33 -7.28 -9.94
CA LEU A 259 28.25 -6.29 -10.01
C LEU A 259 27.07 -6.71 -10.92
N GLY A 260 27.20 -7.82 -11.65
CA GLY A 260 26.12 -8.36 -12.49
C GLY A 260 25.77 -7.55 -13.75
N ILE A 261 26.67 -6.70 -14.25
CA ILE A 261 26.43 -5.92 -15.48
C ILE A 261 26.27 -6.88 -16.65
N GLY A 262 25.08 -6.90 -17.26
CA GLY A 262 24.79 -7.82 -18.35
C GLY A 262 24.64 -9.28 -17.92
N ALA A 263 24.44 -9.54 -16.63
CA ALA A 263 24.01 -10.86 -16.16
C ALA A 263 22.50 -11.01 -16.35
N PHE A 264 22.08 -12.10 -16.99
CA PHE A 264 20.70 -12.51 -17.14
C PHE A 264 20.49 -13.86 -16.47
N ALA A 265 19.39 -14.01 -15.73
CA ALA A 265 18.99 -15.28 -15.13
C ALA A 265 17.73 -15.79 -15.83
N LEU A 266 17.69 -17.09 -16.14
CA LEU A 266 16.47 -17.80 -16.56
C LEU A 266 15.87 -18.64 -15.42
N ASP A 267 16.51 -18.59 -14.26
CA ASP A 267 16.03 -19.18 -13.01
C ASP A 267 15.15 -18.18 -12.26
N TRP A 268 13.88 -18.53 -12.07
CA TRP A 268 12.94 -17.68 -11.35
C TRP A 268 13.33 -17.49 -9.88
N SER A 269 14.02 -18.45 -9.26
CA SER A 269 14.49 -18.31 -7.87
C SER A 269 15.54 -17.21 -7.75
N VAL A 270 16.42 -17.06 -8.75
CA VAL A 270 17.42 -15.98 -8.82
C VAL A 270 16.74 -14.64 -9.08
N ILE A 271 15.79 -14.58 -10.02
CA ILE A 271 15.03 -13.36 -10.33
C ILE A 271 14.22 -12.88 -9.10
N ALA A 272 13.60 -13.82 -8.38
CA ALA A 272 12.75 -13.54 -7.22
C ALA A 272 13.55 -13.28 -5.93
N SER A 273 14.86 -13.53 -5.91
CA SER A 273 15.67 -13.50 -4.68
C SER A 273 15.70 -12.14 -3.98
N TYR A 274 15.64 -11.03 -4.73
CA TYR A 274 15.74 -9.67 -4.17
C TYR A 274 14.38 -9.03 -3.84
N LEU A 275 13.44 -9.04 -4.80
CA LEU A 275 12.11 -8.40 -4.64
C LEU A 275 11.04 -9.37 -4.10
N GLY A 276 11.39 -10.62 -3.80
CA GLY A 276 10.42 -11.67 -3.57
C GLY A 276 9.67 -11.99 -4.86
N SER A 277 8.34 -11.94 -4.85
CA SER A 277 7.56 -12.12 -6.09
C SER A 277 7.34 -10.77 -6.79
N PRO A 278 8.08 -10.46 -7.88
CA PRO A 278 7.92 -9.17 -8.58
C PRO A 278 6.52 -9.01 -9.17
N LEU A 279 5.79 -10.10 -9.41
CA LEU A 279 4.41 -10.09 -9.91
C LEU A 279 3.40 -9.44 -8.96
N VAL A 280 3.74 -9.35 -7.67
CA VAL A 280 2.85 -8.79 -6.62
C VAL A 280 3.10 -7.30 -6.41
N THR A 281 4.29 -6.82 -6.79
CA THR A 281 4.68 -5.43 -6.56
C THR A 281 4.18 -4.56 -7.73
N PRO A 282 3.55 -3.40 -7.45
CA PRO A 282 3.11 -2.50 -8.50
C PRO A 282 4.23 -2.09 -9.46
N PHE A 283 3.94 -1.97 -10.76
CA PHE A 283 4.94 -1.69 -11.79
C PHE A 283 5.77 -0.43 -11.51
N PHE A 284 5.12 0.66 -11.04
CA PHE A 284 5.82 1.91 -10.71
C PHE A 284 6.89 1.71 -9.63
N ALA A 285 6.64 0.85 -8.63
CA ALA A 285 7.58 0.59 -7.55
C ALA A 285 8.78 -0.22 -8.07
N ILE A 286 8.54 -1.19 -8.96
CA ILE A 286 9.61 -1.96 -9.61
C ILE A 286 10.51 -1.06 -10.44
N VAL A 287 9.94 -0.15 -11.24
CA VAL A 287 10.72 0.80 -12.06
C VAL A 287 11.58 1.71 -11.17
N ASN A 288 11.05 2.20 -10.05
CA ASN A 288 11.82 3.02 -9.12
C ASN A 288 12.99 2.25 -8.50
N VAL A 289 12.77 1.00 -8.06
CA VAL A 289 13.84 0.15 -7.54
C VAL A 289 14.90 -0.13 -8.62
N LEU A 290 14.49 -0.38 -9.86
CA LEU A 290 15.40 -0.60 -10.98
C LEU A 290 16.25 0.62 -11.28
N VAL A 291 15.66 1.82 -11.33
CA VAL A 291 16.39 3.07 -11.54
C VAL A 291 17.39 3.30 -10.41
N GLY A 292 16.96 3.11 -9.14
CA GLY A 292 17.86 3.20 -7.99
C GLY A 292 19.01 2.20 -8.06
N TYR A 293 18.73 0.95 -8.42
CA TYR A 293 19.72 -0.10 -8.61
C TYR A 293 20.75 0.27 -9.69
N VAL A 294 20.30 0.71 -10.88
CA VAL A 294 21.19 1.10 -11.99
C VAL A 294 22.08 2.28 -11.59
N LEU A 295 21.52 3.31 -10.95
CA LEU A 295 22.31 4.46 -10.50
C LEU A 295 23.38 4.05 -9.50
N VAL A 296 23.04 3.23 -8.50
CA VAL A 296 23.97 2.86 -7.44
C VAL A 296 25.01 1.86 -7.95
N MET A 297 24.56 0.76 -8.56
CA MET A 297 25.43 -0.34 -8.96
C MET A 297 26.27 -0.02 -10.19
N TYR A 298 25.72 0.68 -11.18
CA TYR A 298 26.40 0.87 -12.47
C TYR A 298 27.03 2.26 -12.63
N MET A 299 26.65 3.24 -11.82
CA MET A 299 27.29 4.56 -11.84
C MET A 299 28.08 4.83 -10.55
N VAL A 300 27.42 4.88 -9.40
CA VAL A 300 28.05 5.36 -8.15
C VAL A 300 29.20 4.45 -7.72
N ILE A 301 29.00 3.13 -7.71
CA ILE A 301 30.05 2.20 -7.28
C ILE A 301 31.27 2.25 -8.22
N PRO A 302 31.14 2.10 -9.56
CA PRO A 302 32.28 2.21 -10.45
C PRO A 302 33.04 3.54 -10.35
N ILE A 303 32.33 4.66 -10.28
CA ILE A 303 32.94 5.99 -10.14
C ILE A 303 33.70 6.11 -8.82
N SER A 304 33.12 5.60 -7.73
CA SER A 304 33.75 5.66 -6.41
C SER A 304 34.99 4.76 -6.29
N TYR A 305 34.96 3.58 -6.92
CA TYR A 305 36.04 2.59 -6.86
C TYR A 305 37.18 2.96 -7.81
N TRP A 306 36.91 3.04 -9.12
CA TRP A 306 37.94 3.29 -10.14
C TRP A 306 38.22 4.78 -10.37
N GLY A 307 37.19 5.63 -10.34
CA GLY A 307 37.33 7.03 -10.71
C GLY A 307 37.95 7.89 -9.61
N MET A 308 37.44 7.77 -8.38
CA MET A 308 37.83 8.63 -7.25
C MET A 308 38.61 7.89 -6.15
N ASN A 309 38.72 6.56 -6.22
CA ASN A 309 39.35 5.70 -5.20
C ASN A 309 38.96 6.11 -3.76
N VAL A 310 37.66 6.29 -3.53
CA VAL A 310 37.13 6.81 -2.26
C VAL A 310 37.48 5.82 -1.14
N TYR A 311 38.06 6.32 -0.04
CA TYR A 311 38.51 5.51 1.10
C TYR A 311 39.56 4.44 0.78
N GLU A 312 40.42 4.67 -0.21
CA GLU A 312 41.44 3.70 -0.64
C GLU A 312 40.83 2.36 -1.13
N ALA A 313 39.64 2.46 -1.74
CA ALA A 313 38.83 1.38 -2.29
C ALA A 313 39.60 0.25 -2.99
N ASN A 314 40.63 0.59 -3.79
CA ASN A 314 41.38 -0.37 -4.60
C ASN A 314 42.11 -1.47 -3.81
N LYS A 315 42.27 -1.29 -2.49
CA LYS A 315 42.87 -2.30 -1.60
C LYS A 315 41.89 -3.42 -1.22
N PHE A 316 40.60 -3.18 -1.40
CA PHE A 316 39.54 -4.07 -0.96
C PHE A 316 38.78 -4.64 -2.16
N PRO A 317 38.17 -5.83 -2.04
CA PRO A 317 37.26 -6.32 -3.08
C PRO A 317 36.10 -5.34 -3.29
N ILE A 318 35.71 -5.11 -4.56
CA ILE A 318 34.56 -4.26 -4.93
C ILE A 318 33.30 -4.73 -4.22
N PHE A 319 33.10 -6.05 -4.17
CA PHE A 319 31.96 -6.73 -3.59
C PHE A 319 32.43 -7.74 -2.55
N SER A 320 32.27 -7.42 -1.27
CA SER A 320 32.46 -8.34 -0.15
C SER A 320 31.65 -7.88 1.07
N SER A 321 31.21 -8.84 1.87
CA SER A 321 30.59 -8.61 3.19
C SER A 321 31.60 -8.68 4.34
N ASP A 322 32.81 -9.18 4.10
CA ASP A 322 33.82 -9.34 5.14
C ASP A 322 34.44 -7.98 5.56
N LEU A 323 35.05 -7.96 6.75
CA LEU A 323 35.75 -6.81 7.33
C LEU A 323 37.26 -6.89 7.08
N PHE A 324 37.90 -5.74 6.84
CA PHE A 324 39.31 -5.68 6.45
C PHE A 324 40.17 -4.79 7.35
N ASP A 325 41.47 -5.08 7.37
CA ASP A 325 42.51 -4.22 7.94
C ASP A 325 43.00 -3.15 6.94
N LYS A 326 44.03 -2.38 7.28
CA LYS A 326 44.58 -1.33 6.40
C LYS A 326 45.30 -1.88 5.16
N GLN A 327 45.71 -3.14 5.21
CA GLN A 327 46.47 -3.87 4.20
C GLN A 327 45.57 -4.66 3.25
N GLY A 328 44.27 -4.73 3.53
CA GLY A 328 43.29 -5.49 2.74
C GLY A 328 43.19 -6.97 3.14
N GLN A 329 43.75 -7.36 4.29
CA GLN A 329 43.57 -8.70 4.86
C GLN A 329 42.30 -8.75 5.71
N LEU A 330 41.81 -9.96 5.97
CA LEU A 330 40.63 -10.18 6.81
C LEU A 330 40.93 -9.72 8.25
N TYR A 331 40.03 -8.89 8.79
CA TYR A 331 40.20 -8.32 10.13
C TYR A 331 39.97 -9.38 11.21
N ASN A 332 40.93 -9.54 12.12
CA ASN A 332 40.80 -10.52 13.19
C ASN A 332 39.94 -9.96 14.34
N ILE A 333 38.66 -10.31 14.33
CA ILE A 333 37.70 -9.80 15.32
C ILE A 333 37.90 -10.47 16.69
N SER A 334 38.42 -11.70 16.72
CA SER A 334 38.57 -12.46 17.96
C SER A 334 39.60 -11.87 18.92
N THR A 335 40.58 -11.11 18.41
CA THR A 335 41.64 -10.49 19.21
C THR A 335 41.18 -9.20 19.91
N ILE A 336 40.15 -8.53 19.40
CA ILE A 336 39.67 -7.24 19.93
C ILE A 336 38.48 -7.37 20.89
N VAL A 337 38.01 -8.58 21.17
CA VAL A 337 36.86 -8.85 22.04
C VAL A 337 37.35 -9.43 23.36
N ASN A 338 37.18 -8.70 24.45
CA ASN A 338 37.54 -9.19 25.78
C ASN A 338 36.57 -10.27 26.29
N ASN A 339 36.92 -10.96 27.37
CA ASN A 339 36.10 -12.02 27.99
C ASN A 339 34.69 -11.58 28.47
N LYS A 340 34.36 -10.29 28.48
CA LYS A 340 33.05 -9.74 28.87
C LYS A 340 32.16 -9.33 27.69
N PHE A 341 32.53 -9.72 26.46
CA PHE A 341 31.90 -9.24 25.22
C PHE A 341 31.98 -7.71 25.11
N GLU A 342 33.12 -7.13 25.46
CA GLU A 342 33.38 -5.71 25.29
C GLU A 342 34.62 -5.51 24.41
N LEU A 343 34.67 -4.36 23.74
CA LEU A 343 35.83 -3.98 22.93
C LEU A 343 37.05 -3.77 23.83
N ASP A 344 38.11 -4.52 23.57
CA ASP A 344 39.42 -4.28 24.16
C ASP A 344 40.11 -3.12 23.42
N MET A 345 40.31 -2.00 24.13
CA MET A 345 40.91 -0.81 23.52
C MET A 345 42.39 -0.99 23.22
N GLU A 346 43.12 -1.79 24.01
CA GLU A 346 44.56 -1.97 23.79
C GLU A 346 44.80 -2.82 22.54
N SER A 347 44.13 -3.96 22.43
CA SER A 347 44.17 -4.80 21.24
C SER A 347 43.65 -4.08 20.00
N TYR A 348 42.58 -3.29 20.13
CA TYR A 348 42.06 -2.50 19.01
C TYR A 348 43.05 -1.44 18.52
N GLN A 349 43.82 -0.82 19.41
CA GLN A 349 44.86 0.13 19.02
C GLN A 349 46.03 -0.55 18.31
N GLN A 350 46.35 -1.80 18.65
CA GLN A 350 47.41 -2.60 18.02
C GLN A 350 47.00 -3.10 16.63
N GLU A 351 45.80 -3.69 16.50
CA GLU A 351 45.26 -4.19 15.23
C GLU A 351 44.89 -3.05 14.28
N GLY A 352 44.47 -1.90 14.82
CA GLY A 352 44.10 -0.73 14.06
C GLY A 352 42.63 -0.71 13.65
N ARG A 353 42.29 0.24 12.76
CA ARG A 353 40.91 0.55 12.39
C ARG A 353 40.33 -0.48 11.42
N VAL A 354 39.02 -0.67 11.50
CA VAL A 354 38.27 -1.53 10.58
C VAL A 354 37.97 -0.78 9.28
N TYR A 355 38.20 -1.46 8.16
CA TYR A 355 37.87 -1.01 6.82
C TYR A 355 36.74 -1.86 6.22
N LEU A 356 35.87 -1.19 5.47
CA LEU A 356 34.71 -1.75 4.77
C LEU A 356 34.96 -1.73 3.26
N SER A 357 34.39 -2.69 2.54
CA SER A 357 34.32 -2.64 1.08
C SER A 357 33.54 -1.41 0.60
N THR A 358 33.87 -0.91 -0.59
CA THR A 358 33.23 0.28 -1.16
C THR A 358 31.73 0.08 -1.36
N PHE A 359 31.32 -1.11 -1.82
CA PHE A 359 29.91 -1.50 -1.92
C PHE A 359 29.20 -1.36 -0.58
N PHE A 360 29.78 -1.90 0.50
CA PHE A 360 29.15 -1.91 1.81
C PHE A 360 29.07 -0.51 2.44
N ALA A 361 30.15 0.28 2.32
CA ALA A 361 30.19 1.66 2.82
C ALA A 361 29.14 2.56 2.12
N ILE A 362 29.04 2.50 0.80
CA ILE A 362 28.09 3.31 0.03
C ILE A 362 26.64 2.86 0.29
N THR A 363 26.41 1.55 0.36
CA THR A 363 25.08 1.00 0.66
C THR A 363 24.60 1.44 2.04
N TYR A 364 25.48 1.52 3.05
CA TYR A 364 25.11 2.11 4.34
C TYR A 364 24.79 3.60 4.26
N GLY A 365 25.58 4.38 3.51
CA GLY A 365 25.26 5.79 3.24
C GLY A 365 23.87 5.96 2.62
N ILE A 366 23.55 5.18 1.58
CA ILE A 366 22.22 5.19 0.95
C ILE A 366 21.15 4.74 1.94
N GLY A 367 21.43 3.76 2.80
CA GLY A 367 20.54 3.35 3.88
C GLY A 367 20.21 4.49 4.85
N PHE A 368 21.19 5.32 5.21
CA PHE A 368 20.97 6.52 6.04
C PHE A 368 20.03 7.52 5.35
N ALA A 369 20.25 7.76 4.05
CA ALA A 369 19.38 8.62 3.25
C ALA A 369 17.95 8.05 3.15
N ALA A 370 17.82 6.75 2.90
CA ALA A 370 16.54 6.07 2.72
C ALA A 370 15.64 6.19 3.96
N ILE A 371 16.20 6.05 5.17
CA ILE A 371 15.42 6.12 6.41
C ILE A 371 14.85 7.53 6.64
N VAL A 372 15.70 8.56 6.53
CA VAL A 372 15.25 9.95 6.73
C VAL A 372 14.36 10.43 5.59
N SER A 373 14.63 10.00 4.36
CA SER A 373 13.76 10.25 3.20
C SER A 373 12.39 9.61 3.40
N THR A 374 12.31 8.37 3.89
CA THR A 374 11.03 7.72 4.19
C THR A 374 10.23 8.52 5.22
N LEU A 375 10.86 8.92 6.33
CA LEU A 375 10.19 9.73 7.36
C LEU A 375 9.70 11.07 6.82
N THR A 376 10.54 11.77 6.06
CA THR A 376 10.23 13.09 5.51
C THR A 376 9.17 13.00 4.42
N HIS A 377 9.25 12.01 3.54
CA HIS A 377 8.25 11.73 2.52
C HIS A 377 6.89 11.44 3.14
N VAL A 378 6.82 10.53 4.13
CA VAL A 378 5.58 10.22 4.82
C VAL A 378 5.03 11.46 5.53
N ALA A 379 5.87 12.24 6.20
CA ALA A 379 5.43 13.45 6.90
C ALA A 379 4.86 14.52 5.94
N LEU A 380 5.50 14.74 4.78
CA LEU A 380 5.14 15.80 3.84
C LEU A 380 4.00 15.41 2.89
N PHE A 381 4.11 14.26 2.22
CA PHE A 381 3.17 13.86 1.17
C PHE A 381 1.97 13.12 1.75
N ASN A 382 2.23 12.18 2.66
CA ASN A 382 1.17 11.36 3.23
C ASN A 382 0.66 11.94 4.56
N GLY A 383 1.36 12.86 5.23
CA GLY A 383 1.06 13.25 6.61
C GLY A 383 -0.29 13.92 6.77
N LYS A 384 -0.66 14.83 5.85
CA LYS A 384 -1.99 15.46 5.84
C LYS A 384 -3.09 14.43 5.56
N GLY A 385 -2.86 13.54 4.59
CA GLY A 385 -3.78 12.46 4.25
C GLY A 385 -3.96 11.47 5.41
N ILE A 386 -2.88 11.01 6.03
CA ILE A 386 -2.87 10.12 7.20
C ILE A 386 -3.58 10.80 8.37
N TRP A 387 -3.31 12.07 8.65
CA TRP A 387 -3.94 12.77 9.78
C TRP A 387 -5.44 12.98 9.54
N GLN A 388 -5.84 13.35 8.32
CA GLN A 388 -7.24 13.41 7.92
C GLN A 388 -7.90 12.03 7.97
N GLN A 389 -7.21 10.97 7.55
CA GLN A 389 -7.69 9.59 7.58
C GLN A 389 -7.84 9.06 9.01
N VAL A 390 -6.90 9.35 9.90
CA VAL A 390 -6.99 9.02 11.34
C VAL A 390 -8.18 9.74 11.97
N ARG A 391 -8.40 11.01 11.59
CA ARG A 391 -9.54 11.81 12.07
C ARG A 391 -10.88 11.39 11.42
N ALA A 392 -10.84 10.92 10.17
CA ALA A 392 -11.99 10.48 9.40
C ALA A 392 -12.30 8.99 9.56
N SER A 393 -11.39 8.19 10.12
CA SER A 393 -11.58 6.74 10.36
C SER A 393 -12.81 6.45 11.23
N THR A 394 -13.28 7.46 11.99
CA THR A 394 -14.50 7.38 12.79
C THR A 394 -15.78 7.74 12.00
N LYS A 395 -15.67 8.37 10.82
CA LYS A 395 -16.80 8.90 10.02
C LYS A 395 -16.83 8.44 8.55
N ALA A 396 -15.79 7.75 8.06
CA ALA A 396 -15.69 7.30 6.68
C ALA A 396 -16.69 6.17 6.34
N LYS A 397 -17.09 6.10 5.07
CA LYS A 397 -17.96 5.03 4.54
C LYS A 397 -17.32 3.68 4.82
N VAL A 398 -18.06 2.80 5.49
CA VAL A 398 -17.58 1.47 5.90
C VAL A 398 -17.55 0.56 4.67
N ASP A 399 -16.41 -0.08 4.43
CA ASP A 399 -16.23 -1.04 3.33
C ASP A 399 -17.19 -2.24 3.43
N ILE A 400 -17.55 -2.83 2.29
CA ILE A 400 -18.42 -4.02 2.26
C ILE A 400 -17.83 -5.16 3.08
N HIS A 401 -16.52 -5.43 2.95
CA HIS A 401 -15.91 -6.53 3.70
C HIS A 401 -15.90 -6.25 5.20
N THR A 402 -15.75 -4.98 5.60
CA THR A 402 -15.89 -4.59 7.01
C THR A 402 -17.31 -4.79 7.51
N ARG A 403 -18.32 -4.46 6.71
CA ARG A 403 -19.74 -4.71 7.04
C ARG A 403 -20.02 -6.21 7.20
N LEU A 404 -19.50 -7.06 6.32
CA LEU A 404 -19.63 -8.53 6.44
C LEU A 404 -18.94 -9.05 7.71
N MET A 405 -17.78 -8.51 8.05
CA MET A 405 -17.01 -8.92 9.23
C MET A 405 -17.68 -8.58 10.56
N LYS A 406 -18.62 -7.61 10.60
CA LYS A 406 -19.40 -7.28 11.81
C LYS A 406 -20.27 -8.43 12.33
N LYS A 407 -20.58 -9.44 11.49
CA LYS A 407 -21.31 -10.65 11.92
C LYS A 407 -20.48 -11.52 12.88
N TYR A 408 -19.15 -11.41 12.85
CA TYR A 408 -18.26 -12.19 13.70
C TYR A 408 -17.94 -11.44 14.99
N LYS A 409 -17.79 -12.21 16.09
CA LYS A 409 -17.37 -11.65 17.37
C LYS A 409 -15.94 -11.14 17.27
N ASP A 410 -15.77 -9.85 17.52
CA ASP A 410 -14.45 -9.22 17.48
C ASP A 410 -13.58 -9.66 18.68
N ILE A 411 -12.27 -9.42 18.55
CA ILE A 411 -11.28 -9.74 19.58
C ILE A 411 -11.37 -8.70 20.71
N PRO A 412 -11.51 -9.13 21.98
CA PRO A 412 -11.44 -8.20 23.10
C PRO A 412 -10.06 -7.51 23.16
N SER A 413 -10.02 -6.18 23.29
CA SER A 413 -8.77 -5.41 23.32
C SER A 413 -7.80 -5.86 24.42
N TRP A 414 -8.32 -6.41 25.53
CA TRP A 414 -7.50 -6.92 26.63
C TRP A 414 -6.59 -8.10 26.25
N TRP A 415 -6.92 -8.87 25.20
CA TRP A 415 -6.03 -9.93 24.70
C TRP A 415 -4.70 -9.34 24.23
N PHE A 416 -4.75 -8.22 23.53
CA PHE A 416 -3.58 -7.50 23.03
C PHE A 416 -2.79 -6.85 24.15
N TYR A 417 -3.47 -6.19 25.09
CA TYR A 417 -2.80 -5.59 26.27
C TYR A 417 -2.17 -6.64 27.18
N GLY A 418 -2.85 -7.76 27.41
CA GLY A 418 -2.32 -8.88 28.18
C GLY A 418 -1.09 -9.50 27.51
N LEU A 419 -1.15 -9.71 26.19
CA LEU A 419 -0.02 -10.23 25.42
C LEU A 419 1.19 -9.29 25.46
N LEU A 420 0.95 -7.99 25.30
CA LEU A 420 1.99 -6.96 25.41
C LEU A 420 2.62 -6.95 26.81
N ALA A 421 1.80 -7.00 27.86
CA ALA A 421 2.28 -7.00 29.24
C ALA A 421 3.11 -8.25 29.55
N ILE A 422 2.63 -9.44 29.16
CA ILE A 422 3.33 -10.71 29.40
C ILE A 422 4.66 -10.74 28.65
N SER A 423 4.66 -10.39 27.36
CA SER A 423 5.89 -10.37 26.56
C SER A 423 6.91 -9.35 27.08
N LEU A 424 6.48 -8.15 27.46
CA LEU A 424 7.35 -7.12 28.02
C LEU A 424 7.91 -7.51 29.39
N VAL A 425 7.12 -8.14 30.26
CA VAL A 425 7.60 -8.67 31.55
C VAL A 425 8.62 -9.78 31.34
N LEU A 426 8.36 -10.74 30.44
CA LEU A 426 9.32 -11.80 30.12
C LEU A 426 10.63 -11.24 29.53
N SER A 427 10.55 -10.24 28.66
CA SER A 427 11.73 -9.54 28.14
C SER A 427 12.48 -8.76 29.23
N LEU A 428 11.78 -8.15 30.20
CA LEU A 428 12.43 -7.49 31.34
C LEU A 428 13.14 -8.49 32.25
N VAL A 429 12.51 -9.65 32.53
CA VAL A 429 13.12 -10.75 33.28
C VAL A 429 14.41 -11.20 32.60
N LEU A 430 14.38 -11.36 31.28
CA LEU A 430 15.55 -11.69 30.46
C LEU A 430 16.68 -10.63 30.63
N CYS A 431 16.35 -9.34 30.51
CA CYS A 431 17.34 -8.26 30.65
C CYS A 431 17.90 -8.09 32.07
N ILE A 432 17.13 -8.40 33.11
CA ILE A 432 17.52 -8.21 34.52
C ILE A 432 18.29 -9.43 35.05
N PHE A 433 17.74 -10.63 34.88
CA PHE A 433 18.30 -11.85 35.48
C PHE A 433 19.36 -12.51 34.60
N MET A 434 19.33 -12.31 33.28
CA MET A 434 20.26 -12.95 32.32
C MET A 434 21.17 -11.92 31.66
N LYS A 435 21.53 -10.87 32.41
CA LYS A 435 22.32 -9.73 31.95
C LYS A 435 23.71 -10.13 31.44
N ASP A 436 24.33 -11.15 32.04
CA ASP A 436 25.67 -11.61 31.68
C ASP A 436 25.71 -12.30 30.31
N GLU A 437 24.56 -12.84 29.85
CA GLU A 437 24.44 -13.51 28.55
C GLU A 437 24.04 -12.52 27.43
N ILE A 438 23.17 -11.54 27.73
CA ILE A 438 22.49 -10.70 26.71
C ILE A 438 23.00 -9.25 26.69
N GLN A 439 23.68 -8.80 27.75
CA GLN A 439 24.26 -7.45 27.91
C GLN A 439 23.28 -6.26 27.82
N MET A 440 22.01 -6.48 27.44
CA MET A 440 21.02 -5.44 27.19
C MET A 440 20.46 -4.88 28.51
N PRO A 441 20.51 -3.55 28.74
CA PRO A 441 19.88 -2.95 29.92
C PRO A 441 18.36 -2.88 29.78
N TRP A 442 17.65 -2.89 30.91
CA TRP A 442 16.18 -2.82 30.95
C TRP A 442 15.60 -1.57 30.26
N TRP A 443 16.27 -0.42 30.35
CA TRP A 443 15.83 0.81 29.68
C TRP A 443 15.96 0.73 28.16
N GLY A 444 16.92 -0.06 27.66
CA GLY A 444 17.12 -0.28 26.24
C GLY A 444 15.93 -1.02 25.62
N LEU A 445 15.32 -1.94 26.36
CA LEU A 445 14.13 -2.66 25.91
C LEU A 445 12.92 -1.73 25.76
N LEU A 446 12.72 -0.82 26.72
CA LEU A 446 11.64 0.16 26.66
C LEU A 446 11.83 1.13 25.50
N LEU A 447 13.06 1.59 25.27
CA LEU A 447 13.39 2.44 24.14
C LEU A 447 13.18 1.72 22.80
N ALA A 448 13.61 0.46 22.67
CA ALA A 448 13.39 -0.35 21.47
C ALA A 448 11.89 -0.54 21.19
N SER A 449 11.10 -0.84 22.24
CA SER A 449 9.65 -1.01 22.14
C SER A 449 8.96 0.29 21.72
N PHE A 450 9.38 1.44 22.28
CA PHE A 450 8.85 2.76 21.90
C PHE A 450 9.15 3.09 20.43
N MET A 451 10.37 2.83 19.97
CA MET A 451 10.72 3.00 18.55
C MET A 451 9.88 2.08 17.66
N ALA A 452 9.77 0.80 18.00
CA ALA A 452 8.98 -0.15 17.23
C ALA A 452 7.53 0.32 17.06
N VAL A 453 6.86 0.71 18.15
CA VAL A 453 5.47 1.21 18.12
C VAL A 453 5.34 2.46 17.23
N THR A 454 6.26 3.41 17.37
CA THR A 454 6.23 4.67 16.62
C THR A 454 6.34 4.46 15.12
N PHE A 455 7.24 3.57 14.68
CA PHE A 455 7.47 3.29 13.26
C PHE A 455 6.51 2.25 12.67
N THR A 456 5.84 1.43 13.48
CA THR A 456 4.91 0.42 12.96
C THR A 456 3.78 1.06 12.15
N VAL A 457 3.18 2.17 12.60
CA VAL A 457 2.08 2.85 11.87
C VAL A 457 2.51 3.31 10.47
N PRO A 458 3.51 4.20 10.31
CA PRO A 458 3.88 4.70 8.98
C PRO A 458 4.38 3.60 8.06
N VAL A 459 5.18 2.65 8.57
CA VAL A 459 5.70 1.54 7.77
C VAL A 459 4.55 0.63 7.32
N SER A 460 3.59 0.31 8.20
CA SER A 460 2.43 -0.52 7.83
C SER A 460 1.58 0.10 6.72
N ILE A 461 1.41 1.43 6.70
CA ILE A 461 0.67 2.14 5.64
C ILE A 461 1.39 2.05 4.29
N ILE A 462 2.73 2.21 4.28
CA ILE A 462 3.55 2.04 3.07
C ILE A 462 3.46 0.59 2.58
N THR A 463 3.63 -0.39 3.48
CA THR A 463 3.56 -1.81 3.12
C THR A 463 2.18 -2.17 2.57
N ALA A 464 1.10 -1.68 3.19
CA ALA A 464 -0.28 -1.97 2.79
C ALA A 464 -0.64 -1.42 1.39
N THR A 465 0.10 -0.44 0.87
CA THR A 465 -0.18 0.23 -0.41
C THR A 465 0.84 -0.12 -1.50
N THR A 466 2.12 -0.26 -1.14
CA THR A 466 3.24 -0.45 -2.09
C THR A 466 3.82 -1.86 -2.08
N ASN A 467 3.43 -2.70 -1.10
CA ASN A 467 4.04 -4.00 -0.83
C ASN A 467 5.54 -3.95 -0.45
N GLN A 468 6.08 -2.77 -0.17
CA GLN A 468 7.47 -2.59 0.24
C GLN A 468 7.54 -2.20 1.71
N THR A 469 8.44 -2.83 2.47
CA THR A 469 8.58 -2.62 3.92
C THR A 469 9.94 -2.02 4.22
N PRO A 470 10.03 -0.71 4.50
CA PRO A 470 11.27 -0.07 4.96
C PRO A 470 11.83 -0.74 6.22
N GLY A 471 13.13 -1.03 6.20
CA GLY A 471 13.84 -1.64 7.33
C GLY A 471 14.29 -0.64 8.40
N LEU A 472 14.14 -0.98 9.68
CA LEU A 472 14.65 -0.19 10.82
C LEU A 472 16.03 -0.64 11.33
N ASN A 473 16.62 -1.66 10.71
CA ASN A 473 17.87 -2.26 11.19
C ASN A 473 18.97 -1.23 11.42
N ILE A 474 19.21 -0.37 10.42
CA ILE A 474 20.33 0.57 10.46
C ILE A 474 20.15 1.64 11.54
N ILE A 475 18.95 2.22 11.70
CA ILE A 475 18.74 3.29 12.69
C ILE A 475 18.75 2.77 14.12
N THR A 476 18.20 1.56 14.34
CA THR A 476 18.22 0.92 15.66
C THR A 476 19.65 0.57 16.06
N GLU A 477 20.44 0.04 15.13
CA GLU A 477 21.86 -0.26 15.33
C GLU A 477 22.72 1.00 15.55
N TYR A 478 22.47 2.06 14.78
CA TYR A 478 23.16 3.34 14.91
C TYR A 478 22.87 3.97 16.28
N LEU A 479 21.60 4.04 16.69
CA LEU A 479 21.22 4.67 17.95
C LEU A 479 21.83 3.95 19.15
N MET A 480 21.66 2.62 19.23
CA MET A 480 22.18 1.86 20.36
C MET A 480 23.70 1.82 20.37
N GLY A 481 24.35 1.75 19.20
CA GLY A 481 25.81 1.83 19.12
C GLY A 481 26.39 3.17 19.58
N VAL A 482 25.64 4.26 19.49
CA VAL A 482 26.03 5.56 20.07
C VAL A 482 25.77 5.62 21.58
N LEU A 483 24.65 5.07 22.05
CA LEU A 483 24.27 5.09 23.47
C LEU A 483 25.09 4.12 24.33
N LEU A 484 25.36 2.92 23.81
CA LEU A 484 26.12 1.86 24.47
C LEU A 484 27.22 1.30 23.53
N PRO A 485 28.26 2.11 23.25
CA PRO A 485 29.37 1.67 22.42
C PRO A 485 30.16 0.56 23.11
N GLY A 486 30.72 -0.38 22.33
CA GLY A 486 31.56 -1.45 22.85
C GLY A 486 30.83 -2.74 23.19
N ARG A 487 29.49 -2.79 23.05
CA ARG A 487 28.66 -3.96 23.44
C ARG A 487 27.92 -4.54 22.24
N PRO A 488 28.48 -5.55 21.55
CA PRO A 488 27.89 -6.13 20.34
C PRO A 488 26.53 -6.79 20.60
N ILE A 489 26.42 -7.61 21.65
CA ILE A 489 25.21 -8.38 21.93
C ILE A 489 24.06 -7.46 22.32
N ALA A 490 24.32 -6.46 23.17
CA ALA A 490 23.32 -5.45 23.54
C ALA A 490 22.77 -4.70 22.31
N ASN A 491 23.62 -4.41 21.32
CA ASN A 491 23.19 -3.74 20.10
C ASN A 491 22.29 -4.63 19.23
N VAL A 492 22.71 -5.86 18.93
CA VAL A 492 21.88 -6.76 18.11
C VAL A 492 20.58 -7.17 18.79
N CYS A 493 20.54 -7.25 20.12
CA CYS A 493 19.30 -7.42 20.88
C CYS A 493 18.39 -6.21 20.73
N PHE A 494 18.92 -4.99 20.85
CA PHE A 494 18.16 -3.76 20.63
C PHE A 494 17.60 -3.67 19.21
N LYS A 495 18.40 -3.98 18.18
CA LYS A 495 17.94 -4.10 16.80
C LYS A 495 16.79 -5.09 16.70
N THR A 496 16.95 -6.28 17.26
CA THR A 496 15.96 -7.35 17.12
C THR A 496 14.63 -6.94 17.79
N TYR A 497 14.65 -6.39 19.00
CA TYR A 497 13.42 -5.89 19.63
C TYR A 497 12.81 -4.68 18.90
N GLY A 498 13.62 -3.77 18.35
CA GLY A 498 13.13 -2.58 17.65
C GLY A 498 12.56 -2.88 16.26
N TYR A 499 13.27 -3.69 15.47
CA TYR A 499 12.91 -4.00 14.09
C TYR A 499 11.97 -5.21 13.96
N ILE A 500 12.27 -6.33 14.62
CA ILE A 500 11.49 -7.56 14.42
C ILE A 500 10.12 -7.44 15.05
N SER A 501 9.99 -6.81 16.21
CA SER A 501 8.66 -6.61 16.79
C SER A 501 7.78 -5.70 15.92
N MET A 502 8.35 -4.71 15.21
CA MET A 502 7.63 -3.98 14.16
C MET A 502 7.25 -4.90 12.99
N SER A 503 8.21 -5.62 12.43
CA SER A 503 7.99 -6.50 11.27
C SER A 503 6.92 -7.56 11.57
N GLN A 504 6.94 -8.15 12.77
CA GLN A 504 5.94 -9.10 13.23
C GLN A 504 4.56 -8.47 13.39
N ALA A 505 4.48 -7.23 13.88
CA ALA A 505 3.21 -6.50 13.93
C ALA A 505 2.62 -6.27 12.53
N ILE A 506 3.45 -5.90 11.55
CA ILE A 506 3.02 -5.68 10.16
C ILE A 506 2.55 -6.99 9.52
N SER A 507 3.32 -8.08 9.68
CA SER A 507 2.95 -9.40 9.16
C SER A 507 1.65 -9.91 9.77
N PHE A 508 1.47 -9.73 11.08
CA PHE A 508 0.23 -10.04 11.78
C PHE A 508 -0.96 -9.26 11.20
N LEU A 509 -0.81 -7.95 10.98
CA LEU A 509 -1.83 -7.10 10.36
C LEU A 509 -2.17 -7.53 8.92
N ASN A 510 -1.17 -7.91 8.12
CA ASN A 510 -1.36 -8.44 6.77
C ASN A 510 -2.25 -9.70 6.80
N ASP A 511 -1.95 -10.64 7.70
CA ASP A 511 -2.75 -11.85 7.82
C ASP A 511 -4.17 -11.55 8.33
N PHE A 512 -4.35 -10.56 9.20
CA PHE A 512 -5.69 -10.07 9.57
C PHE A 512 -6.46 -9.51 8.38
N LYS A 513 -5.79 -8.83 7.44
CA LYS A 513 -6.41 -8.38 6.19
C LYS A 513 -6.78 -9.55 5.29
N LEU A 514 -5.92 -10.57 5.16
CA LEU A 514 -6.27 -11.81 4.46
C LEU A 514 -7.49 -12.48 5.09
N GLY A 515 -7.54 -12.60 6.42
CA GLY A 515 -8.69 -13.11 7.17
C GLY A 515 -9.96 -12.27 6.95
N HIS A 516 -9.80 -10.95 6.82
CA HIS A 516 -10.89 -10.02 6.51
C HIS A 516 -11.45 -10.27 5.09
N TYR A 517 -10.59 -10.49 4.10
CA TYR A 517 -10.99 -10.81 2.73
C TYR A 517 -11.59 -12.21 2.59
N MET A 518 -11.16 -13.17 3.41
CA MET A 518 -11.67 -14.56 3.40
C MET A 518 -12.79 -14.81 4.43
N LYS A 519 -13.18 -13.79 5.19
CA LYS A 519 -14.26 -13.79 6.18
C LYS A 519 -14.06 -14.85 7.26
N ILE A 520 -12.84 -14.88 7.79
CA ILE A 520 -12.45 -15.78 8.89
C ILE A 520 -12.72 -15.09 10.23
N PRO A 521 -13.33 -15.77 11.22
CA PRO A 521 -13.54 -15.20 12.55
C PRO A 521 -12.24 -14.64 13.16
N PRO A 522 -12.21 -13.35 13.58
CA PRO A 522 -10.98 -12.72 14.08
C PRO A 522 -10.34 -13.42 15.28
N ARG A 523 -11.16 -13.96 16.21
CA ARG A 523 -10.67 -14.71 17.38
C ARG A 523 -9.90 -15.97 17.00
N SER A 524 -10.34 -16.66 15.95
CA SER A 524 -9.67 -17.84 15.43
C SER A 524 -8.33 -17.48 14.80
N MET A 525 -8.30 -16.39 14.02
CA MET A 525 -7.07 -15.86 13.43
C MET A 525 -6.02 -15.53 14.51
N PHE A 526 -6.42 -14.80 15.55
CA PHE A 526 -5.53 -14.45 16.66
C PHE A 526 -4.92 -15.69 17.32
N LEU A 527 -5.75 -16.68 17.67
CA LEU A 527 -5.30 -17.86 18.42
C LEU A 527 -4.37 -18.73 17.57
N VAL A 528 -4.70 -18.94 16.30
CA VAL A 528 -3.88 -19.73 15.36
C VAL A 528 -2.51 -19.09 15.16
N GLN A 529 -2.45 -17.78 14.94
CA GLN A 529 -1.17 -17.07 14.78
C GLN A 529 -0.37 -17.07 16.07
N PHE A 530 -0.99 -16.80 17.23
CA PHE A 530 -0.30 -16.83 18.52
C PHE A 530 0.32 -18.21 18.81
N ILE A 531 -0.48 -19.28 18.70
CA ILE A 531 0.00 -20.65 18.95
C ILE A 531 1.05 -21.05 17.91
N GLY A 532 0.80 -20.74 16.62
CA GLY A 532 1.75 -21.01 15.54
C GLY A 532 3.10 -20.35 15.80
N THR A 533 3.12 -19.08 16.20
CA THR A 533 4.36 -18.33 16.47
C THR A 533 5.12 -18.86 17.68
N VAL A 534 4.42 -19.27 18.74
CA VAL A 534 5.06 -19.91 19.91
C VAL A 534 5.71 -21.25 19.51
N ILE A 535 5.01 -22.07 18.73
CA ILE A 535 5.53 -23.35 18.25
C ILE A 535 6.69 -23.13 17.29
N ALA A 536 6.55 -22.23 16.32
CA ALA A 536 7.58 -21.90 15.35
C ALA A 536 8.85 -21.37 16.03
N GLY A 537 8.71 -20.42 16.97
CA GLY A 537 9.83 -19.92 17.75
C GLY A 537 10.54 -21.02 18.54
N THR A 538 9.78 -21.94 19.14
CA THR A 538 10.33 -23.08 19.89
C THR A 538 11.05 -24.08 18.99
N VAL A 539 10.49 -24.42 17.84
CA VAL A 539 11.11 -25.33 16.86
C VAL A 539 12.36 -24.69 16.27
N ASN A 540 12.31 -23.41 15.89
CA ASN A 540 13.45 -22.68 15.34
C ASN A 540 14.64 -22.72 16.31
N ILE A 541 14.44 -22.37 17.59
CA ILE A 541 15.56 -22.42 18.55
C ILE A 541 16.02 -23.85 18.85
N SER A 542 15.11 -24.83 18.87
CA SER A 542 15.47 -26.24 19.11
C SER A 542 16.33 -26.81 17.98
N VAL A 543 16.00 -26.48 16.73
CA VAL A 543 16.77 -26.92 15.54
C VAL A 543 18.12 -26.21 15.47
N ALA A 544 18.14 -24.90 15.71
CA ALA A 544 19.39 -24.14 15.82
C ALA A 544 20.30 -24.73 16.89
N TRP A 545 19.77 -24.98 18.08
CA TRP A 545 20.50 -25.57 19.19
C TRP A 545 21.04 -26.97 18.84
N TYR A 546 20.23 -27.81 18.19
CA TYR A 546 20.65 -29.12 17.70
C TYR A 546 21.82 -29.02 16.71
N LEU A 547 21.74 -28.12 15.73
CA LEU A 547 22.79 -27.94 14.72
C LEU A 547 24.08 -27.37 15.32
N LEU A 548 23.98 -26.35 16.18
CA LEU A 548 25.12 -25.71 16.84
C LEU A 548 25.87 -26.65 17.79
N THR A 549 25.19 -27.67 18.35
CA THR A 549 25.81 -28.64 19.27
C THR A 549 26.26 -29.93 18.59
N SER A 550 25.67 -30.31 17.46
CA SER A 550 25.95 -31.58 16.79
C SER A 550 26.94 -31.45 15.63
N VAL A 551 27.03 -30.29 14.97
CA VAL A 551 27.93 -30.06 13.83
C VAL A 551 29.20 -29.37 14.29
N GLU A 552 30.32 -30.09 14.25
CA GLU A 552 31.63 -29.53 14.58
C GLU A 552 32.04 -28.41 13.61
N ASN A 553 32.56 -27.31 14.15
CA ASN A 553 33.05 -26.15 13.40
C ASN A 553 32.02 -25.52 12.44
N ILE A 554 30.72 -25.62 12.75
CA ILE A 554 29.66 -24.96 11.98
C ILE A 554 29.96 -23.46 11.79
N CYS A 555 29.66 -22.94 10.59
CA CYS A 555 29.92 -21.55 10.19
C CYS A 555 31.40 -21.11 10.10
N GLN A 556 32.38 -21.99 10.40
CA GLN A 556 33.81 -21.66 10.35
C GLN A 556 34.45 -22.13 9.04
N LYS A 557 34.36 -21.30 7.99
CA LYS A 557 34.81 -21.64 6.62
C LYS A 557 36.24 -22.19 6.51
N GLU A 558 37.15 -21.75 7.38
CA GLU A 558 38.57 -22.16 7.36
C GLU A 558 38.82 -23.57 7.93
N LEU A 559 37.99 -23.99 8.87
CA LEU A 559 38.09 -25.30 9.55
C LEU A 559 37.16 -26.34 8.94
N LEU A 560 36.25 -25.90 8.07
CA LEU A 560 35.32 -26.77 7.37
C LEU A 560 36.00 -27.43 6.15
N PRO A 561 35.62 -28.67 5.81
CA PRO A 561 36.01 -29.27 4.54
C PRO A 561 35.63 -28.36 3.36
N PRO A 562 36.43 -28.33 2.27
CA PRO A 562 36.24 -27.40 1.15
C PRO A 562 34.89 -27.49 0.42
N ASN A 563 34.12 -28.56 0.65
CA ASN A 563 32.76 -28.76 0.11
C ASN A 563 31.68 -28.82 1.20
N SER A 564 31.97 -28.35 2.41
CA SER A 564 30.98 -28.34 3.49
C SER A 564 29.85 -27.38 3.15
N PRO A 565 28.59 -27.82 3.29
CA PRO A 565 27.45 -26.97 3.02
C PRO A 565 27.14 -25.99 4.18
N TRP A 566 27.85 -26.06 5.32
CA TRP A 566 27.49 -25.37 6.56
C TRP A 566 28.21 -24.03 6.75
N THR A 567 28.04 -23.11 5.80
CA THR A 567 28.79 -21.84 5.77
C THR A 567 28.07 -20.63 6.38
N CYS A 568 26.78 -20.75 6.70
CA CYS A 568 25.97 -19.75 7.42
C CYS A 568 26.09 -18.31 6.88
N PRO A 569 25.73 -18.05 5.61
CA PRO A 569 25.96 -16.76 4.98
C PRO A 569 25.22 -15.61 5.67
N SER A 570 23.95 -15.82 6.05
CA SER A 570 23.13 -14.80 6.72
C SER A 570 23.63 -14.46 8.12
N ASP A 571 24.09 -15.46 8.87
CA ASP A 571 24.61 -15.26 10.24
C ASP A 571 25.97 -14.55 10.23
N ARG A 572 26.78 -14.75 9.18
CA ARG A 572 28.02 -14.00 9.00
C ARG A 572 27.76 -12.50 8.80
N VAL A 573 26.82 -12.14 7.94
CA VAL A 573 26.43 -10.72 7.77
C VAL A 573 25.85 -10.15 9.07
N PHE A 574 25.10 -10.94 9.83
CA PHE A 574 24.58 -10.54 11.14
C PHE A 574 25.70 -10.34 12.17
N PHE A 575 26.72 -11.19 12.15
CA PHE A 575 27.93 -11.07 12.97
C PHE A 575 28.73 -9.81 12.62
N ASP A 576 29.01 -9.57 11.33
CA ASP A 576 29.76 -8.40 10.88
C ASP A 576 29.02 -7.10 11.23
N ALA A 577 27.68 -7.09 11.11
CA ALA A 577 26.85 -5.98 11.59
C ALA A 577 27.01 -5.76 13.10
N SER A 578 27.05 -6.83 13.92
CA SER A 578 27.26 -6.73 15.38
C SER A 578 28.60 -6.06 15.73
N VAL A 579 29.63 -6.30 14.91
CA VAL A 579 30.98 -5.75 15.09
C VAL A 579 31.02 -4.27 14.71
N ILE A 580 30.49 -3.92 13.53
CA ILE A 580 30.45 -2.55 13.01
C ILE A 580 29.65 -1.65 13.96
N TRP A 581 28.43 -2.06 14.25
CA TRP A 581 27.46 -1.23 14.95
C TRP A 581 27.59 -1.31 16.46
N GLY A 582 27.92 -2.47 17.01
CA GLY A 582 27.92 -2.70 18.46
C GLY A 582 29.31 -2.66 19.08
N LEU A 583 30.22 -3.53 18.62
CA LEU A 583 31.55 -3.67 19.21
C LEU A 583 32.43 -2.43 18.97
N VAL A 584 32.71 -2.10 17.70
CA VAL A 584 33.53 -0.92 17.35
C VAL A 584 32.69 0.35 17.56
N GLY A 585 31.46 0.31 17.07
CA GLY A 585 30.42 1.33 17.26
C GLY A 585 30.48 2.47 16.24
N PRO A 586 29.35 3.18 16.01
CA PRO A 586 29.26 4.26 15.03
C PRO A 586 30.28 5.36 15.28
N LYS A 587 30.60 5.67 16.54
CA LYS A 587 31.57 6.72 16.90
C LYS A 587 32.96 6.46 16.32
N ARG A 588 33.38 5.19 16.17
CA ARG A 588 34.69 4.76 15.65
C ARG A 588 34.68 4.31 14.19
N ILE A 589 33.51 4.27 13.54
CA ILE A 589 33.40 3.96 12.10
C ILE A 589 32.91 5.18 11.33
N PHE A 590 31.74 5.69 11.69
CA PHE A 590 31.08 6.84 11.06
C PHE A 590 31.29 8.15 11.84
N GLY A 591 31.90 8.12 13.02
CA GLY A 591 32.16 9.32 13.81
C GLY A 591 33.52 9.95 13.53
N ARG A 592 33.88 10.96 14.33
CA ARG A 592 35.18 11.65 14.24
C ARG A 592 36.39 10.74 14.46
N LEU A 593 36.20 9.59 15.11
CA LEU A 593 37.25 8.62 15.39
C LEU A 593 37.39 7.57 14.28
N GLY A 594 36.48 7.56 13.30
CA GLY A 594 36.42 6.55 12.25
C GLY A 594 36.87 7.03 10.87
N ASN A 595 36.82 6.11 9.92
CA ASN A 595 37.27 6.34 8.54
C ASN A 595 36.14 6.89 7.63
N TYR A 596 34.87 6.80 8.06
CA TYR A 596 33.71 7.09 7.21
C TYR A 596 32.79 8.23 7.74
N PRO A 597 33.32 9.36 8.27
CA PRO A 597 32.48 10.42 8.82
C PRO A 597 31.58 11.10 7.79
N ALA A 598 32.01 11.15 6.53
CA ALA A 598 31.26 11.80 5.46
C ALA A 598 29.96 11.07 5.11
N LEU A 599 29.82 9.78 5.45
CA LEU A 599 28.57 9.06 5.19
C LEU A 599 27.37 9.64 5.97
N ASN A 600 27.58 10.30 7.11
CA ASN A 600 26.48 10.93 7.84
C ASN A 600 25.80 12.05 7.04
N TRP A 601 26.47 12.65 6.04
CA TRP A 601 25.83 13.64 5.15
C TRP A 601 24.68 13.07 4.33
N PHE A 602 24.62 11.74 4.15
CA PHE A 602 23.49 11.10 3.50
C PHE A 602 22.20 11.23 4.32
N PHE A 603 22.26 11.36 5.65
CA PHE A 603 21.06 11.70 6.44
C PHE A 603 20.46 13.03 6.01
N LEU A 604 21.31 14.04 5.77
CA LEU A 604 20.87 15.35 5.29
C LEU A 604 20.36 15.26 3.84
N GLY A 605 21.04 14.50 2.98
CA GLY A 605 20.57 14.24 1.62
C GLY A 605 19.18 13.58 1.60
N GLY A 606 18.95 12.63 2.51
CA GLY A 606 17.64 11.99 2.71
C GLY A 606 16.57 12.96 3.20
N LEU A 607 16.91 13.90 4.08
CA LEU A 607 15.98 14.94 4.55
C LEU A 607 15.58 15.90 3.42
N ILE A 608 16.55 16.33 2.62
CA ILE A 608 16.33 17.33 1.56
C ILE A 608 15.62 16.72 0.34
N GLY A 609 15.85 15.44 0.03
CA GLY A 609 15.29 14.78 -1.16
C GLY A 609 13.79 14.98 -1.34
N PRO A 610 12.95 14.55 -0.38
CA PRO A 610 11.50 14.75 -0.45
C PRO A 610 11.04 16.21 -0.39
N LEU A 611 11.83 17.11 0.21
CA LEU A 611 11.50 18.55 0.25
C LEU A 611 11.58 19.16 -1.16
N LEU A 612 12.57 18.77 -1.96
CA LEU A 612 12.74 19.25 -3.33
C LEU A 612 11.64 18.73 -4.27
N THR A 613 11.13 17.52 -4.04
CA THR A 613 10.03 16.97 -4.85
C THR A 613 8.66 17.48 -4.42
N MET A 614 8.53 18.07 -3.23
CA MET A 614 7.26 18.63 -2.75
C MET A 614 6.83 19.83 -3.61
N GLU A 615 7.79 20.67 -4.00
CA GLU A 615 7.54 21.88 -4.79
C GLU A 615 7.02 21.57 -6.21
N THR A 616 7.36 20.39 -6.74
CA THR A 616 6.83 19.90 -8.03
C THR A 616 5.50 19.16 -7.90
N ALA A 617 5.13 18.67 -6.71
CA ALA A 617 3.92 17.89 -6.46
C ALA A 617 2.71 18.72 -6.00
N THR A 618 2.90 19.97 -5.59
CA THR A 618 1.79 20.89 -5.26
C THR A 618 0.99 21.34 -6.49
N GLY A 619 1.43 21.02 -7.70
CA GLY A 619 0.58 21.04 -8.88
C GLY A 619 -0.15 19.71 -9.00
N GLU A 620 -1.32 19.57 -8.39
CA GLU A 620 -2.23 18.49 -8.81
C GLU A 620 -2.45 18.65 -10.31
N ILE A 621 -1.94 17.71 -11.11
CA ILE A 621 -2.20 17.69 -12.55
C ILE A 621 -3.68 17.35 -12.69
N THR A 622 -4.52 18.36 -12.77
CA THR A 622 -5.93 18.20 -13.08
C THR A 622 -6.07 18.01 -14.58
N ILE A 623 -6.85 17.00 -14.96
CA ILE A 623 -7.25 16.73 -16.32
C ILE A 623 -8.73 17.08 -16.41
N VAL A 624 -9.08 17.92 -17.38
CA VAL A 624 -10.47 18.26 -17.66
C VAL A 624 -11.17 17.00 -18.20
N CYS A 625 -12.30 16.63 -17.59
CA CYS A 625 -13.11 15.54 -18.11
C CYS A 625 -13.86 15.98 -19.38
N ASN A 626 -13.61 15.34 -20.51
CA ASN A 626 -14.27 15.63 -21.79
C ASN A 626 -15.81 15.47 -21.78
N HIS A 627 -16.40 14.93 -20.72
CA HIS A 627 -17.85 14.66 -20.61
C HIS A 627 -18.60 15.66 -19.72
N CYS A 628 -17.97 16.14 -18.63
CA CYS A 628 -18.59 17.14 -17.73
C CYS A 628 -17.84 18.47 -17.66
N ASP A 629 -16.72 18.60 -18.39
CA ASP A 629 -15.86 19.79 -18.47
C ASP A 629 -15.37 20.31 -17.10
N ARG A 630 -15.30 19.43 -16.09
CA ARG A 630 -14.74 19.74 -14.76
C ARG A 630 -13.28 19.32 -14.66
N ASP A 631 -12.52 20.06 -13.86
CA ASP A 631 -11.15 19.75 -13.47
C ASP A 631 -11.11 18.60 -12.47
N ILE A 632 -10.34 17.55 -12.79
CA ILE A 632 -10.29 16.33 -11.97
C ILE A 632 -8.85 15.89 -11.81
N PRO A 633 -8.40 15.55 -10.60
CA PRO A 633 -7.05 15.01 -10.40
C PRO A 633 -6.78 13.82 -11.33
N SER A 634 -5.62 13.84 -12.01
CA SER A 634 -5.23 12.84 -13.01
C SER A 634 -5.30 11.39 -12.50
N LEU A 635 -5.09 11.17 -11.20
CA LEU A 635 -5.18 9.85 -10.56
C LEU A 635 -6.60 9.26 -10.61
N ASN A 636 -7.62 10.12 -10.63
CA ASN A 636 -9.03 9.74 -10.52
C ASN A 636 -9.80 9.91 -11.84
N ILE A 637 -9.14 10.37 -12.91
CA ILE A 637 -9.80 10.71 -14.17
C ILE A 637 -10.47 9.49 -14.84
N ASP A 638 -9.87 8.31 -14.74
CA ASP A 638 -10.39 7.10 -15.38
C ASP A 638 -11.66 6.61 -14.67
N LEU A 639 -11.64 6.56 -13.34
CA LEU A 639 -12.82 6.24 -12.53
C LEU A 639 -13.92 7.28 -12.74
N HIS A 640 -13.57 8.57 -12.73
CA HIS A 640 -14.53 9.63 -12.97
C HIS A 640 -15.13 9.56 -14.38
N ARG A 641 -14.35 9.33 -15.44
CA ARG A 641 -14.86 9.26 -16.81
C ARG A 641 -15.93 8.18 -16.95
N VAL A 642 -15.70 7.00 -16.38
CA VAL A 642 -16.66 5.90 -16.42
C VAL A 642 -17.92 6.25 -15.63
N HIS A 643 -17.78 6.77 -14.41
CA HIS A 643 -18.92 7.13 -13.57
C HIS A 643 -19.74 8.30 -14.17
N CYS A 644 -19.05 9.34 -14.65
CA CYS A 644 -19.62 10.52 -15.27
C CYS A 644 -20.40 10.18 -16.54
N ALA A 645 -19.83 9.36 -17.44
CA ALA A 645 -20.50 8.94 -18.67
C ALA A 645 -21.70 8.01 -18.41
N ARG A 646 -21.64 7.20 -17.34
CA ARG A 646 -22.74 6.29 -16.97
C ARG A 646 -23.90 7.05 -16.34
N ASN A 647 -23.64 7.92 -15.38
CA ASN A 647 -24.67 8.45 -14.47
C ASN A 647 -25.13 9.88 -14.77
N LEU A 648 -24.34 10.68 -15.47
CA LEU A 648 -24.68 12.06 -15.83
C LEU A 648 -24.91 12.17 -17.33
N GLU A 649 -25.79 13.08 -17.74
CA GLU A 649 -25.96 13.50 -19.13
C GLU A 649 -26.10 15.01 -19.22
N LYS A 650 -25.69 15.56 -20.36
CA LYS A 650 -25.79 17.00 -20.62
C LYS A 650 -27.20 17.30 -21.15
N CYS A 651 -27.95 18.15 -20.46
CA CYS A 651 -29.27 18.59 -20.91
C CYS A 651 -29.15 19.27 -22.26
N LYS A 652 -29.97 18.86 -23.23
CA LYS A 652 -29.91 19.37 -24.61
C LYS A 652 -30.42 20.80 -24.77
N ILE A 653 -31.12 21.33 -23.75
CA ILE A 653 -31.77 22.65 -23.79
C ILE A 653 -30.89 23.69 -23.07
N CYS A 654 -30.56 23.47 -21.79
CA CYS A 654 -29.75 24.41 -21.01
C CYS A 654 -28.24 24.11 -21.00
N GLY A 655 -27.82 22.90 -21.38
CA GLY A 655 -26.42 22.49 -21.35
C GLY A 655 -25.89 22.06 -19.98
N ASP A 656 -26.72 22.02 -18.93
CA ASP A 656 -26.32 21.58 -17.59
C ASP A 656 -26.12 20.06 -17.50
N MET A 657 -25.20 19.64 -16.64
CA MET A 657 -24.99 18.22 -16.34
C MET A 657 -26.02 17.75 -15.32
N VAL A 658 -26.93 16.87 -15.75
CA VAL A 658 -28.04 16.35 -14.94
C VAL A 658 -27.85 14.83 -14.75
N PRO A 659 -28.15 14.28 -13.57
CA PRO A 659 -28.22 12.82 -13.41
C PRO A 659 -29.26 12.24 -14.36
N LYS A 660 -28.91 11.19 -15.13
CA LYS A 660 -29.83 10.57 -16.10
C LYS A 660 -31.16 10.16 -15.48
N LYS A 661 -31.12 9.74 -14.21
CA LYS A 661 -32.30 9.32 -13.44
C LYS A 661 -33.28 10.46 -13.16
N HIS A 662 -32.80 11.71 -13.11
CA HIS A 662 -33.59 12.91 -12.85
C HIS A 662 -33.70 13.82 -14.08
N ALA A 663 -33.30 13.35 -15.26
CA ALA A 663 -33.36 14.14 -16.48
C ALA A 663 -34.80 14.50 -16.86
N GLU A 664 -35.73 13.56 -16.68
CA GLU A 664 -37.16 13.78 -16.92
C GLU A 664 -37.77 14.76 -15.91
N GLU A 665 -37.42 14.62 -14.63
CA GLU A 665 -37.85 15.54 -13.57
C GLU A 665 -37.29 16.96 -13.78
N HIS A 666 -36.03 17.08 -14.18
CA HIS A 666 -35.42 18.34 -14.58
C HIS A 666 -36.14 18.94 -15.78
N PHE A 667 -36.48 18.15 -16.81
CA PHE A 667 -37.24 18.65 -17.95
C PHE A 667 -38.63 19.15 -17.52
N LEU A 668 -39.36 18.39 -16.70
CA LEU A 668 -40.69 18.75 -16.22
C LEU A 668 -40.68 20.01 -15.34
N ASN A 669 -39.67 20.17 -14.49
CA ASN A 669 -39.62 21.31 -13.57
C ASN A 669 -39.05 22.58 -14.22
N THR A 670 -38.17 22.45 -15.20
CA THR A 670 -37.38 23.58 -15.71
C THR A 670 -37.74 23.97 -17.14
N HIS A 671 -38.20 23.05 -17.98
CA HIS A 671 -38.46 23.29 -19.41
C HIS A 671 -39.90 23.00 -19.86
N ALA A 672 -40.68 22.20 -19.13
CA ALA A 672 -42.03 21.86 -19.56
C ALA A 672 -42.96 23.09 -19.58
N PRO A 673 -43.81 23.22 -20.62
CA PRO A 673 -44.74 24.33 -20.74
C PRO A 673 -45.82 24.28 -19.65
N ILE A 674 -46.20 25.45 -19.16
CA ILE A 674 -47.16 25.62 -18.07
C ILE A 674 -48.44 26.28 -18.62
N ALA A 675 -49.60 25.80 -18.19
CA ALA A 675 -50.87 26.46 -18.50
C ALA A 675 -51.05 27.71 -17.62
N CYS A 676 -51.35 28.85 -18.24
CA CYS A 676 -51.66 30.08 -17.53
C CYS A 676 -52.99 29.93 -16.76
N SER A 677 -52.98 30.18 -15.45
CA SER A 677 -54.18 30.05 -14.61
C SER A 677 -55.31 31.01 -14.99
N MET A 678 -54.99 32.13 -15.65
CA MET A 678 -55.95 33.18 -16.02
C MET A 678 -56.60 32.92 -17.38
N CYS A 679 -55.83 32.66 -18.43
CA CYS A 679 -56.36 32.44 -19.79
C CYS A 679 -56.47 30.97 -20.22
N LYS A 680 -55.88 30.03 -19.46
CA LYS A 680 -55.81 28.59 -19.74
C LYS A 680 -55.01 28.21 -21.00
N GLU A 681 -54.27 29.12 -21.61
CA GLU A 681 -53.33 28.79 -22.70
C GLU A 681 -52.04 28.16 -22.14
N THR A 682 -51.48 27.21 -22.88
CA THR A 682 -50.20 26.54 -22.57
C THR A 682 -49.03 27.34 -23.11
N ILE A 683 -48.09 27.70 -22.24
CA ILE A 683 -47.02 28.65 -22.53
C ILE A 683 -45.70 28.07 -22.09
N GLU A 684 -44.66 28.29 -22.89
CA GLU A 684 -43.30 27.91 -22.54
C GLU A 684 -42.84 28.64 -21.27
N ARG A 685 -42.18 27.91 -20.36
CA ARG A 685 -41.85 28.41 -19.02
C ARG A 685 -40.96 29.66 -19.04
N GLU A 686 -40.09 29.80 -20.04
CA GLU A 686 -39.23 30.98 -20.23
C GLU A 686 -40.01 32.28 -20.50
N ILE A 687 -41.20 32.17 -21.10
CA ILE A 687 -42.05 33.30 -21.49
C ILE A 687 -43.26 33.42 -20.53
N PHE A 688 -43.38 32.53 -19.55
CA PHE A 688 -44.53 32.49 -18.65
C PHE A 688 -44.66 33.75 -17.78
N ASP A 689 -43.54 34.28 -17.27
CA ASP A 689 -43.53 35.48 -16.44
C ASP A 689 -43.93 36.74 -17.22
N SER A 690 -43.43 36.89 -18.45
CA SER A 690 -43.83 37.99 -19.34
C SER A 690 -45.29 37.85 -19.79
N HIS A 691 -45.78 36.62 -20.03
CA HIS A 691 -47.19 36.42 -20.32
C HIS A 691 -48.08 36.83 -19.16
N LYS A 692 -47.77 36.41 -17.93
CA LYS A 692 -48.57 36.71 -16.74
C LYS A 692 -48.59 38.22 -16.43
N GLY A 693 -47.49 38.92 -16.67
CA GLY A 693 -47.35 40.35 -16.40
C GLY A 693 -47.96 41.26 -17.48
N GLU A 694 -47.68 40.98 -18.76
CA GLU A 694 -47.91 41.98 -19.82
C GLU A 694 -48.82 41.51 -20.96
N ILE A 695 -48.87 40.21 -21.26
CA ILE A 695 -49.51 39.71 -22.48
C ILE A 695 -50.89 39.11 -22.20
N CYS A 696 -51.12 38.56 -20.99
CA CYS A 696 -52.35 37.84 -20.69
C CYS A 696 -53.58 38.78 -20.81
N PRO A 697 -54.60 38.43 -21.63
CA PRO A 697 -55.78 39.27 -21.85
C PRO A 697 -56.70 39.37 -20.62
N LYS A 698 -56.58 38.39 -19.71
CA LYS A 698 -57.36 38.32 -18.47
C LYS A 698 -56.59 38.83 -17.24
N ARG A 699 -55.41 39.43 -17.42
CA ARG A 699 -54.70 40.07 -16.31
C ARG A 699 -55.54 41.22 -15.75
N ILE A 700 -55.51 41.42 -14.44
CA ILE A 700 -56.25 42.50 -13.80
C ILE A 700 -55.43 43.78 -13.90
N VAL A 701 -56.04 44.83 -14.44
CA VAL A 701 -55.48 46.18 -14.56
C VAL A 701 -56.49 47.14 -13.96
N THR A 702 -56.02 48.21 -13.33
CA THR A 702 -56.89 49.23 -12.73
C THR A 702 -57.21 50.33 -13.73
N CYS A 703 -58.46 50.78 -13.75
CA CYS A 703 -58.86 51.95 -14.53
C CYS A 703 -58.17 53.23 -14.01
N GLU A 704 -57.53 53.99 -14.91
CA GLU A 704 -56.86 55.26 -14.57
C GLU A 704 -57.80 56.36 -14.01
N PHE A 705 -59.11 56.25 -14.25
CA PHE A 705 -60.07 57.30 -13.84
C PHE A 705 -60.80 57.01 -12.52
N CYS A 706 -61.02 55.74 -12.18
CA CYS A 706 -61.78 55.34 -10.98
C CYS A 706 -61.07 54.30 -10.11
N GLU A 707 -59.85 53.89 -10.50
CA GLU A 707 -59.02 52.88 -9.84
C GLU A 707 -59.68 51.50 -9.69
N PHE A 708 -60.81 51.26 -10.35
CA PHE A 708 -61.51 49.99 -10.29
C PHE A 708 -60.68 48.89 -10.99
N PRO A 709 -60.45 47.73 -10.36
CA PRO A 709 -59.70 46.63 -10.96
C PRO A 709 -60.59 45.79 -11.90
N LEU A 710 -60.16 45.61 -13.15
CA LEU A 710 -60.88 44.83 -14.16
C LEU A 710 -59.92 44.10 -15.12
N PRO A 711 -60.39 43.06 -15.85
CA PRO A 711 -59.57 42.39 -16.86
C PRO A 711 -59.10 43.37 -17.96
N ALA A 712 -57.86 43.23 -18.41
CA ALA A 712 -57.25 44.11 -19.41
C ALA A 712 -58.05 44.21 -20.72
N VAL A 713 -58.75 43.14 -21.11
CA VAL A 713 -59.63 43.11 -22.29
C VAL A 713 -60.83 44.06 -22.16
N ASP A 714 -61.36 44.24 -20.95
CA ASP A 714 -62.56 45.06 -20.69
C ASP A 714 -62.20 46.52 -20.34
N LEU A 715 -60.90 46.81 -20.17
CA LEU A 715 -60.40 48.11 -19.73
C LEU A 715 -60.76 49.25 -20.70
N ALA A 716 -60.63 49.00 -22.00
CA ALA A 716 -60.87 50.02 -23.02
C ALA A 716 -62.33 50.48 -23.04
N GLU A 717 -63.28 49.54 -23.01
CA GLU A 717 -64.72 49.82 -22.99
C GLU A 717 -65.13 50.52 -21.69
N HIS A 718 -64.59 50.07 -20.54
CA HIS A 718 -64.83 50.73 -19.26
C HIS A 718 -64.28 52.16 -19.21
N GLN A 719 -63.09 52.43 -19.77
CA GLN A 719 -62.48 53.76 -19.81
C GLN A 719 -63.22 54.75 -20.72
N GLU A 720 -63.93 54.28 -21.75
CA GLU A 720 -64.80 55.15 -22.55
C GLU A 720 -65.98 55.68 -21.73
N VAL A 721 -66.61 54.84 -20.92
CA VAL A 721 -67.72 55.26 -20.05
C VAL A 721 -67.21 56.07 -18.87
N CYS A 722 -66.18 55.58 -18.19
CA CYS A 722 -65.66 56.20 -16.97
C CYS A 722 -65.00 57.56 -17.24
N GLY A 723 -64.25 57.69 -18.34
CA GLY A 723 -63.58 58.95 -18.70
C GLY A 723 -64.54 60.08 -19.10
N ASN A 724 -65.78 59.74 -19.49
CA ASN A 724 -66.82 60.71 -19.86
C ASN A 724 -67.62 61.24 -18.66
N ARG A 725 -67.46 60.67 -17.45
CA ARG A 725 -68.09 61.23 -16.24
C ARG A 725 -67.49 62.60 -15.95
N THR A 726 -68.34 63.53 -15.52
CA THR A 726 -67.93 64.89 -15.18
C THR A 726 -67.86 65.07 -13.67
N GLU A 727 -66.84 65.78 -13.20
CA GLU A 727 -66.71 66.21 -11.81
C GLU A 727 -66.66 67.74 -11.74
N LEU A 728 -67.15 68.30 -10.63
CA LEU A 728 -67.15 69.74 -10.41
C LEU A 728 -65.73 70.20 -10.05
N CYS A 729 -65.16 71.11 -10.84
CA CYS A 729 -63.92 71.79 -10.48
C CYS A 729 -64.21 72.90 -9.47
N TYR A 730 -63.77 72.76 -8.22
CA TYR A 730 -64.02 73.74 -7.16
C TYR A 730 -63.34 75.11 -7.37
N GLN A 731 -62.39 75.22 -8.31
CA GLN A 731 -61.67 76.47 -8.58
C GLN A 731 -62.38 77.38 -9.58
N CYS A 732 -63.13 76.83 -10.54
CA CYS A 732 -63.88 77.59 -11.54
C CYS A 732 -65.38 77.28 -11.57
N ASN A 733 -65.84 76.38 -10.70
CA ASN A 733 -67.22 75.93 -10.56
C ASN A 733 -67.86 75.36 -11.85
N SER A 734 -67.04 74.84 -12.78
CA SER A 734 -67.52 74.16 -13.99
C SER A 734 -67.40 72.64 -13.87
N TYR A 735 -68.33 71.91 -14.49
CA TYR A 735 -68.28 70.45 -14.59
C TYR A 735 -67.34 70.04 -15.72
N VAL A 736 -66.31 69.27 -15.40
CA VAL A 736 -65.23 68.88 -16.32
C VAL A 736 -65.17 67.37 -16.43
N ARG A 737 -65.03 66.84 -17.65
CA ARG A 737 -64.90 65.39 -17.88
C ARG A 737 -63.59 64.87 -17.29
N LEU A 738 -63.62 63.70 -16.66
CA LEU A 738 -62.43 63.09 -16.05
C LEU A 738 -61.26 62.93 -17.04
N ARG A 739 -61.54 62.59 -18.31
CA ARG A 739 -60.51 62.49 -19.37
C ARG A 739 -59.87 63.84 -19.72
N GLU A 740 -60.56 64.95 -19.50
CA GLU A 740 -60.10 66.32 -19.80
C GLU A 740 -59.58 67.06 -18.56
N ARG A 741 -59.67 66.44 -17.37
CA ARG A 741 -59.33 67.05 -16.09
C ARG A 741 -57.92 67.58 -16.03
N TYR A 742 -56.93 66.84 -16.52
CA TYR A 742 -55.53 67.28 -16.54
C TYR A 742 -55.33 68.54 -17.43
N ASN A 743 -56.01 68.59 -18.58
CA ASN A 743 -55.97 69.77 -19.46
C ASN A 743 -56.73 70.96 -18.88
N HIS A 744 -57.76 70.71 -18.08
CA HIS A 744 -58.48 71.74 -17.35
C HIS A 744 -57.69 72.29 -16.16
N GLU A 745 -57.07 71.43 -15.34
CA GLU A 745 -56.25 71.85 -14.19
C GLU A 745 -55.07 72.73 -14.62
N THR A 746 -54.48 72.47 -15.80
CA THR A 746 -53.39 73.28 -16.35
C THR A 746 -53.83 74.62 -16.97
N LYS A 747 -55.11 74.80 -17.28
CA LYS A 747 -55.67 76.02 -17.92
C LYS A 747 -56.78 76.68 -17.10
N CYS A 748 -57.00 76.25 -15.86
CA CYS A 748 -58.06 76.73 -15.00
C CYS A 748 -57.80 78.21 -14.65
N PRO A 749 -58.75 79.14 -14.88
CA PRO A 749 -58.52 80.58 -14.66
C PRO A 749 -58.30 80.99 -13.19
N GLY A 750 -58.40 80.07 -12.23
CA GLY A 750 -58.48 80.34 -10.78
C GLY A 750 -57.21 80.08 -9.97
N THR A 751 -56.05 79.79 -10.58
CA THR A 751 -54.84 79.38 -9.85
C THR A 751 -53.76 80.48 -9.80
N VAL A 752 -53.51 81.04 -8.60
CA VAL A 752 -52.39 81.96 -8.29
C VAL A 752 -51.30 81.21 -7.49
N LEU A 753 -50.09 81.19 -8.07
CA LEU A 753 -48.74 80.94 -7.52
C LEU A 753 -48.45 79.68 -6.67
N ASN A 754 -47.55 78.84 -7.19
CA ASN A 754 -46.20 78.65 -6.61
C ASN A 754 -45.32 77.81 -7.55
N ASN A 755 -44.41 78.50 -8.25
CA ASN A 755 -43.36 77.88 -9.07
C ASN A 755 -42.28 77.27 -8.16
N ALA A 756 -42.29 75.95 -8.04
CA ALA A 756 -41.11 75.15 -7.68
C ALA A 756 -40.87 74.16 -8.83
N GLU A 757 -40.13 74.61 -9.85
CA GLU A 757 -39.67 73.78 -10.96
C GLU A 757 -38.62 72.77 -10.46
N SER A 758 -39.06 71.53 -10.28
CA SER A 758 -38.20 70.34 -10.28
C SER A 758 -37.68 70.11 -11.69
N SER A 759 -36.45 70.55 -11.97
CA SER A 759 -35.69 70.22 -13.16
C SER A 759 -35.49 68.70 -13.32
N ARG A 760 -36.29 68.05 -14.19
CA ARG A 760 -35.92 66.80 -14.86
C ARG A 760 -35.11 67.13 -16.11
N ARG A 761 -33.87 66.62 -16.21
CA ARG A 761 -33.12 66.53 -17.49
C ARG A 761 -33.20 65.11 -18.04
N ILE A 762 -33.55 65.03 -19.31
CA ILE A 762 -33.26 63.96 -20.30
C ILE A 762 -31.82 64.19 -20.80
N PRO A 763 -30.95 63.17 -21.04
CA PRO A 763 -30.79 62.52 -22.38
C PRO A 763 -30.47 61.00 -22.33
N ARG A 764 -31.02 60.17 -23.23
CA ARG A 764 -30.50 59.74 -24.57
C ARG A 764 -29.17 58.96 -24.57
N ALA A 765 -29.27 57.73 -25.06
CA ALA A 765 -28.43 57.00 -26.04
C ALA A 765 -26.88 57.07 -25.96
N ALA A 766 -26.27 55.89 -25.85
CA ALA A 766 -24.99 55.50 -26.43
C ALA A 766 -25.11 54.00 -26.78
N GLU A 767 -25.26 53.61 -28.05
CA GLU A 767 -24.18 53.34 -29.02
C GLU A 767 -23.10 52.39 -28.48
N GLY A 768 -23.27 51.09 -28.79
CA GLY A 768 -22.22 50.09 -28.72
C GLY A 768 -21.58 49.94 -30.10
N ASP A 769 -20.33 50.37 -30.22
CA ASP A 769 -19.52 50.27 -31.42
C ASP A 769 -19.03 48.83 -31.67
N GLY A 770 -19.43 48.29 -32.82
CA GLY A 770 -18.54 47.85 -33.90
C GLY A 770 -17.13 47.27 -33.60
N ASN A 771 -17.06 45.93 -33.58
CA ASN A 771 -16.37 45.10 -34.58
C ASN A 771 -14.85 45.28 -34.84
N GLY A 772 -14.06 44.20 -34.74
CA GLY A 772 -12.64 44.24 -35.13
C GLY A 772 -11.84 42.92 -35.11
N ARG A 773 -12.21 41.98 -35.99
CA ARG A 773 -11.46 40.78 -36.44
C ARG A 773 -9.91 40.84 -36.34
N ARG A 774 -9.28 39.68 -36.06
CA ARG A 774 -8.40 38.98 -37.04
C ARG A 774 -7.89 37.60 -36.56
N ARG A 775 -8.21 36.59 -37.37
CA ARG A 775 -7.47 35.32 -37.53
C ARG A 775 -6.02 35.62 -37.94
N ARG A 776 -5.08 34.80 -37.45
CA ARG A 776 -3.80 34.55 -38.12
C ARG A 776 -3.41 33.08 -37.92
N ASP A 777 -3.36 32.36 -39.04
CA ASP A 777 -2.81 31.02 -39.16
C ASP A 777 -1.28 31.04 -39.07
N GLY A 778 -0.73 29.89 -38.64
CA GLY A 778 0.45 29.25 -39.24
C GLY A 778 1.83 29.67 -38.72
N ASN A 779 2.47 28.79 -37.94
CA ASN A 779 3.64 28.04 -38.44
C ASN A 779 4.12 26.97 -37.45
N GLY A 780 4.55 25.84 -38.01
CA GLY A 780 4.96 24.64 -37.29
C GLY A 780 6.45 24.54 -36.96
N VAL A 781 6.74 23.57 -36.09
CA VAL A 781 8.04 23.03 -35.66
C VAL A 781 7.72 21.67 -35.01
N SER A 782 8.39 20.53 -35.16
CA SER A 782 9.45 20.01 -36.03
C SER A 782 9.42 18.47 -35.84
N HIS A 783 9.46 17.73 -36.94
CA HIS A 783 9.20 16.29 -37.07
C HIS A 783 10.40 15.39 -36.67
N LYS A 784 11.03 15.60 -35.51
CA LYS A 784 12.20 14.80 -35.07
C LYS A 784 12.13 14.11 -33.71
N ARG A 785 10.96 14.10 -33.04
CA ARG A 785 10.75 13.30 -31.80
C ARG A 785 9.73 12.17 -31.91
N LEU A 786 9.09 11.98 -33.07
CA LEU A 786 8.04 10.97 -33.26
C LEU A 786 8.57 9.59 -33.72
N PHE A 787 9.74 9.55 -34.37
CA PHE A 787 10.30 8.30 -34.91
C PHE A 787 11.05 7.43 -33.89
N PHE A 788 11.42 7.97 -32.72
CA PHE A 788 12.13 7.20 -31.69
C PHE A 788 11.19 6.43 -30.75
N THR A 789 9.91 6.83 -30.68
CA THR A 789 8.90 6.20 -29.82
C THR A 789 8.11 5.08 -30.51
N ILE A 790 8.11 5.05 -31.85
CA ILE A 790 7.39 4.05 -32.66
C ILE A 790 8.20 2.74 -32.83
N ALA A 791 9.52 2.78 -32.69
CA ALA A 791 10.37 1.59 -32.85
C ALA A 791 10.32 0.61 -31.66
N ILE A 792 10.02 1.09 -30.45
CA ILE A 792 10.04 0.27 -29.21
C ILE A 792 8.65 -0.32 -28.90
N THR A 793 7.57 0.35 -29.31
CA THR A 793 6.20 -0.18 -29.19
C THR A 793 5.85 -1.17 -30.31
N GLY A 794 6.48 -1.07 -31.49
CA GLY A 794 6.24 -2.00 -32.60
C GLY A 794 6.65 -3.45 -32.33
N ILE A 795 7.72 -3.70 -31.57
CA ILE A 795 8.22 -5.06 -31.30
C ILE A 795 7.38 -5.79 -30.24
N ALA A 796 6.83 -5.07 -29.26
CA ALA A 796 5.94 -5.64 -28.24
C ALA A 796 4.55 -6.00 -28.81
N VAL A 797 4.03 -5.20 -29.73
CA VAL A 797 2.75 -5.47 -30.41
C VAL A 797 2.87 -6.63 -31.39
N PHE A 798 3.99 -6.75 -32.10
CA PHE A 798 4.21 -7.84 -33.08
C PHE A 798 4.27 -9.23 -32.41
N ILE A 799 4.90 -9.34 -31.24
CA ILE A 799 4.97 -10.60 -30.47
C ILE A 799 3.61 -10.94 -29.81
N GLY A 800 2.85 -9.92 -29.38
CA GLY A 800 1.48 -10.11 -28.86
C GLY A 800 0.49 -10.61 -29.93
N SER A 801 0.63 -10.15 -31.17
CA SER A 801 -0.24 -10.55 -32.29
C SER A 801 0.02 -11.97 -32.82
N LEU A 802 1.18 -12.57 -32.53
CA LEU A 802 1.52 -13.93 -32.99
C LEU A 802 0.98 -15.04 -32.07
N PHE A 803 0.64 -14.74 -30.81
CA PHE A 803 0.19 -15.77 -29.83
C PHE A 803 -1.30 -15.74 -29.48
N PHE A 804 -2.05 -14.70 -29.84
CA PHE A 804 -3.49 -14.60 -29.56
C PHE A 804 -4.32 -14.42 -30.84
N GLN A 805 -4.38 -15.45 -31.67
CA GLN A 805 -5.51 -15.64 -32.58
C GLN A 805 -6.44 -16.72 -32.01
N ARG A 806 -7.47 -16.28 -31.27
CA ARG A 806 -8.69 -17.08 -31.09
C ARG A 806 -9.78 -16.46 -31.95
N LYS A 807 -10.22 -17.22 -32.96
CA LYS A 807 -11.38 -16.91 -33.79
C LYS A 807 -12.63 -16.77 -32.92
N PRO A 808 -13.51 -15.78 -33.19
CA PRO A 808 -14.84 -15.72 -32.61
C PRO A 808 -15.77 -16.72 -33.32
N GLU A 809 -16.38 -17.62 -32.55
CA GLU A 809 -17.72 -18.16 -32.78
C GLU A 809 -18.55 -17.93 -31.51
#